data_AF-A0A8H2PKY2-F1
#
_entry.id   AF-A0A8H2PKY2-F1
#
_cell.length_a   1.000
_cell.length_b   1.000
_cell.length_c   1.000
_cell.angle_alpha   90.00
_cell.angle_beta   90.00
_cell.angle_gamma   90.00
#
_symmetry.space_group_name_H-M   'P 1'
#
loop_
_entity.id
_entity.type
_entity.pdbx_description
1 polymer ?
#
loop_
_entity_poly.entity_id
_entity_poly.type
_entity_poly.pdbx_seq_one_letter_code
_entity_poly.pdbx_strand_id
1 'polypeptide(L)'
;MKAIITSAICSSLLLMNGCTTQVDNNNTSAFPTQKMAQKTALASGIEKANLDTSVRPQDNFYRYVNGNWLKSHDIPGDKTAIGSFYDLRDQADDDVKAIIEELDATKNLIAGSDEQKVADLFRSYMDIEKRNSLGTQPIQPIFDAINKLTNKSELASFLGQYQSVGVGSPLALYISVDAKDSTHYATHIWQSGLGLPDKDYYVNESERYVALRAGYTTHIENMFRLAGFKNSKQAAQTIMALETKIAQYHWTRVQSRDSEKRYNKYAISQLNELTDAFDWSAYLAAQGVAEQKDIIINQPDFIIGFGKIFADTSLADWKTYLTFHSLSSFASYLTTDIDNENFDFYSKQLSGREEQRPQWKRGVSVVNSNLGEVIGKVYVNRHFTPQAKARMSELVENLRVSYGNSIDELEWMSADTKKAAQVKLAAFTPKIGYPDRWEDYSELNIDANDLIGNILRSSRLSHTKEVAKLGGPIQKWEWGMTPQTVNAYYNPTVNEIVFPAAILQAPFFNMKADDAVNYGGIGAVIGHEMGHGFDDQGSKYDAEGNLRNWWTAQDLAEFSNRTKALVEQYDDYHVFDDLTVNGKLTLGENIGDLSGVTIAYRAYKASLNGKEAPVIDGLTGDQRFFMGYAQIWRAKIVEKSMRNRVATDPHSPAEFRALGSLSNMNEFYKAFDVNEGDAMYIAPEKRVKIW
;
A
#
# COMPACT_ATOMS: atom_id res chain seq x y z
N MET A 1 -27.63 -35.88 17.98
CA MET A 1 -27.48 -37.23 18.57
C MET A 1 -26.03 -37.66 18.37
N LYS A 2 -25.35 -38.08 19.42
CA LYS A 2 -23.88 -38.23 19.51
C LYS A 2 -23.31 -39.43 18.74
N ALA A 3 -22.04 -39.27 18.37
CA ALA A 3 -20.96 -40.26 18.23
C ALA A 3 -20.78 -41.01 16.90
N ILE A 4 -19.51 -41.04 16.44
CA ILE A 4 -18.73 -42.12 15.77
C ILE A 4 -17.30 -41.53 15.61
N ILE A 5 -16.32 -41.93 16.42
CA ILE A 5 -15.39 -43.08 16.33
C ILE A 5 -14.17 -42.82 15.42
N THR A 6 -13.02 -42.98 16.09
CA THR A 6 -11.61 -43.04 15.72
C THR A 6 -11.24 -44.23 14.82
N SER A 7 -10.24 -44.08 13.95
CA SER A 7 -9.32 -45.14 13.46
C SER A 7 -8.31 -44.48 12.49
N ALA A 8 -7.06 -44.92 12.27
CA ALA A 8 -6.21 -45.95 12.87
C ALA A 8 -4.76 -45.69 12.39
N ILE A 9 -3.78 -46.05 13.24
CA ILE A 9 -2.34 -46.09 12.96
C ILE A 9 -2.00 -47.53 12.54
N CYS A 10 -1.22 -47.70 11.47
CA CYS A 10 -0.68 -49.00 11.05
C CYS A 10 0.83 -49.05 11.33
N SER A 11 1.22 -49.96 12.21
CA SER A 11 2.58 -50.45 12.43
C SER A 11 2.79 -51.76 11.68
N SER A 12 4.02 -52.04 11.25
CA SER A 12 4.46 -53.40 10.93
C SER A 12 5.87 -53.70 11.47
N LEU A 13 5.91 -54.80 12.22
CA LEU A 13 7.00 -55.46 12.94
C LEU A 13 7.89 -56.30 11.98
N LEU A 14 9.23 -56.31 12.10
CA LEU A 14 10.11 -57.15 12.97
C LEU A 14 10.45 -58.54 12.38
N LEU A 15 11.75 -58.88 12.30
CA LEU A 15 12.26 -60.25 12.44
C LEU A 15 13.70 -60.24 13.01
N MET A 16 13.92 -61.03 14.06
CA MET A 16 15.19 -61.31 14.71
C MET A 16 15.80 -62.64 14.23
N ASN A 17 17.12 -62.78 14.33
CA ASN A 17 17.77 -63.98 14.89
C ASN A 17 19.20 -63.66 15.36
N GLY A 18 19.56 -64.19 16.53
CA GLY A 18 20.83 -63.92 17.21
C GLY A 18 21.85 -65.07 17.11
N CYS A 19 23.08 -64.78 17.55
CA CYS A 19 23.96 -65.71 18.26
C CYS A 19 25.12 -64.93 18.90
N THR A 20 25.44 -65.30 20.14
CA THR A 20 26.45 -64.74 21.04
C THR A 20 27.86 -65.25 20.76
N THR A 21 28.87 -64.38 20.81
CA THR A 21 30.26 -64.74 21.15
C THR A 21 30.92 -63.65 22.01
N GLN A 22 31.84 -64.10 22.85
CA GLN A 22 32.48 -63.39 23.96
C GLN A 22 33.36 -62.20 23.54
N VAL A 23 33.38 -61.26 24.48
CA VAL A 23 34.17 -60.05 24.68
C VAL A 23 35.66 -60.20 24.34
N ASP A 24 36.14 -59.28 23.49
CA ASP A 24 37.50 -58.73 23.57
C ASP A 24 37.39 -57.21 23.81
N ASN A 25 37.95 -56.77 24.92
CA ASN A 25 38.02 -55.39 25.36
C ASN A 25 39.04 -54.62 24.51
N ASN A 26 38.58 -53.71 23.64
CA ASN A 26 39.22 -52.42 23.34
C ASN A 26 38.43 -51.68 22.25
N ASN A 27 37.48 -50.84 22.66
CA ASN A 27 37.08 -49.65 21.91
C ASN A 27 36.19 -48.78 22.79
N THR A 28 36.77 -47.75 23.37
CA THR A 28 36.04 -46.61 23.93
C THR A 28 35.41 -45.82 22.80
N SER A 29 34.20 -46.20 22.41
CA SER A 29 33.32 -45.38 21.57
C SER A 29 32.95 -44.12 22.34
N ALA A 30 33.56 -43.00 21.95
CA ALA A 30 33.16 -41.68 22.39
C ALA A 30 31.68 -41.45 22.02
N PHE A 31 30.87 -41.09 23.01
CA PHE A 31 29.56 -40.48 22.78
C PHE A 31 29.71 -39.31 21.81
N PRO A 32 28.79 -39.09 20.86
CA PRO A 32 28.82 -37.89 20.06
C PRO A 32 28.60 -36.70 20.99
N THR A 33 29.68 -35.98 21.28
CA THR A 33 29.63 -34.64 21.85
C THR A 33 28.67 -33.82 21.00
N GLN A 34 27.54 -33.40 21.60
CA GLN A 34 26.73 -32.31 21.07
C GLN A 34 27.69 -31.19 20.68
N LYS A 35 27.78 -30.90 19.37
CA LYS A 35 28.35 -29.63 18.92
C LYS A 35 27.51 -28.55 19.61
N MET A 36 28.08 -27.88 20.61
CA MET A 36 27.56 -26.60 21.06
C MET A 36 27.35 -25.76 19.80
N ALA A 37 26.12 -25.29 19.59
CA ALA A 37 25.84 -24.33 18.53
C ALA A 37 26.79 -23.15 18.76
N GLN A 38 27.76 -23.01 17.86
CA GLN A 38 28.68 -21.89 17.86
C GLN A 38 27.80 -20.65 17.67
N LYS A 39 27.63 -19.84 18.72
CA LYS A 39 26.91 -18.56 18.62
C LYS A 39 27.65 -17.71 17.60
N THR A 40 27.15 -17.65 16.37
CA THR A 40 27.62 -16.71 15.36
C THR A 40 27.46 -15.31 15.94
N ALA A 41 28.55 -14.52 15.95
CA ALA A 41 28.46 -13.13 16.39
C ALA A 41 27.49 -12.37 15.48
N LEU A 42 26.55 -11.63 16.09
CA LEU A 42 25.61 -10.79 15.35
C LEU A 42 26.34 -9.57 14.78
N ALA A 43 26.00 -9.19 13.55
CA ALA A 43 26.49 -7.95 12.95
C ALA A 43 25.76 -6.73 13.53
N SER A 44 26.33 -5.53 13.41
CA SER A 44 25.62 -4.29 13.79
C SER A 44 24.37 -4.05 12.94
N GLY A 45 24.39 -4.51 11.67
CA GLY A 45 23.35 -4.25 10.68
C GLY A 45 23.36 -2.84 10.09
N ILE A 46 24.33 -2.01 10.47
CA ILE A 46 24.51 -0.64 9.95
C ILE A 46 25.42 -0.65 8.73
N GLU A 47 24.94 -0.06 7.63
CA GLU A 47 25.68 0.05 6.38
C GLU A 47 26.65 1.24 6.41
N LYS A 48 27.78 1.08 7.12
CA LYS A 48 28.75 2.16 7.34
C LYS A 48 29.30 2.85 6.09
N ALA A 49 29.32 2.15 4.95
CA ALA A 49 29.78 2.73 3.68
C ALA A 49 28.90 3.90 3.21
N ASN A 50 27.64 3.95 3.65
CA ASN A 50 26.69 5.00 3.27
C ASN A 50 26.81 6.28 4.10
N LEU A 51 27.56 6.24 5.22
CA LEU A 51 27.69 7.37 6.13
C LEU A 51 28.47 8.51 5.50
N ASP A 52 27.93 9.72 5.58
CA ASP A 52 28.61 10.95 5.17
C ASP A 52 29.05 11.73 6.41
N THR A 53 30.31 11.55 6.80
CA THR A 53 30.88 12.21 7.98
C THR A 53 31.19 13.70 7.77
N SER A 54 30.99 14.24 6.56
CA SER A 54 31.04 15.69 6.33
C SER A 54 29.78 16.42 6.81
N VAL A 55 28.68 15.68 7.02
CA VAL A 55 27.44 16.18 7.62
C VAL A 55 27.42 15.76 9.08
N ARG A 56 27.18 16.70 9.98
CA ARG A 56 27.04 16.40 11.41
C ARG A 56 25.70 15.68 11.67
N PRO A 57 25.67 14.63 12.51
CA PRO A 57 24.42 13.95 12.86
C PRO A 57 23.41 14.87 13.56
N GLN A 58 23.88 15.94 14.21
CA GLN A 58 23.04 16.94 14.87
C GLN A 58 22.40 17.94 13.90
N ASP A 59 22.95 18.08 12.69
CA ASP A 59 22.47 19.06 11.71
C ASP A 59 21.54 18.42 10.69
N ASN A 60 21.86 17.22 10.21
CA ASN A 60 20.95 16.44 9.38
C ASN A 60 21.28 14.94 9.48
N PHE A 61 20.56 14.26 10.37
CA PHE A 61 20.81 12.85 10.67
C PHE A 61 20.56 11.92 9.48
N TYR A 62 19.55 12.23 8.65
CA TYR A 62 19.26 11.47 7.43
C TYR A 62 20.44 11.50 6.46
N ARG A 63 21.00 12.69 6.23
CA ARG A 63 22.16 12.89 5.35
C ARG A 63 23.45 12.36 5.98
N TYR A 64 23.62 12.43 7.30
CA TYR A 64 24.73 11.76 7.98
C TYR A 64 24.70 10.23 7.75
N VAL A 65 23.54 9.59 7.87
CA VAL A 65 23.41 8.13 7.73
C VAL A 65 23.45 7.66 6.26
N ASN A 66 22.85 8.43 5.34
CA ASN A 66 22.62 8.00 3.96
C ASN A 66 23.41 8.83 2.91
N GLY A 67 24.18 9.83 3.31
CA GLY A 67 24.70 10.87 2.42
C GLY A 67 25.62 10.37 1.32
N ASN A 68 26.53 9.44 1.62
CA ASN A 68 27.41 8.87 0.58
C ASN A 68 26.59 8.05 -0.42
N TRP A 69 25.58 7.31 0.05
CA TRP A 69 24.70 6.57 -0.84
C TRP A 69 23.91 7.51 -1.77
N LEU A 70 23.36 8.60 -1.24
CA LEU A 70 22.63 9.61 -2.03
C LEU A 70 23.49 10.26 -3.12
N LYS A 71 24.79 10.45 -2.83
CA LYS A 71 25.80 10.99 -3.76
C LYS A 71 26.23 9.99 -4.82
N SER A 72 26.35 8.71 -4.48
CA SER A 72 26.97 7.71 -5.36
C SER A 72 25.99 6.84 -6.16
N HIS A 73 24.68 6.91 -5.88
CA HIS A 73 23.68 6.09 -6.57
C HIS A 73 22.83 6.94 -7.50
N ASP A 74 22.91 6.64 -8.79
CA ASP A 74 22.06 7.24 -9.81
C ASP A 74 20.75 6.47 -9.96
N ILE A 75 19.67 7.19 -10.24
CA ILE A 75 18.38 6.57 -10.50
C ILE A 75 18.44 5.99 -11.92
N PRO A 76 18.28 4.67 -12.12
CA PRO A 76 18.22 4.09 -13.46
C PRO A 76 17.09 4.71 -14.30
N GLY A 77 17.29 4.80 -15.62
CA GLY A 77 16.33 5.45 -16.52
C GLY A 77 14.92 4.86 -16.45
N ASP A 78 14.79 3.56 -16.14
CA ASP A 78 13.51 2.86 -16.01
C ASP A 78 12.82 3.06 -14.65
N LYS A 79 13.40 3.87 -13.75
CA LYS A 79 12.91 4.14 -12.40
C LYS A 79 12.70 5.64 -12.17
N THR A 80 11.90 5.93 -11.16
CA THR A 80 11.73 7.30 -10.62
C THR A 80 12.24 7.40 -9.20
N ALA A 81 12.61 6.27 -8.59
CA ALA A 81 13.10 6.20 -7.23
C ALA A 81 13.93 4.93 -7.01
N ILE A 82 14.89 5.02 -6.09
CA ILE A 82 15.73 3.93 -5.59
C ILE A 82 15.88 4.08 -4.08
N GLY A 83 16.31 3.02 -3.37
CA GLY A 83 16.52 3.03 -1.93
C GLY A 83 15.86 1.86 -1.23
N SER A 84 15.90 1.82 0.11
CA SER A 84 15.63 0.60 0.91
C SER A 84 14.32 -0.12 0.56
N PHE A 85 13.20 0.61 0.40
CA PHE A 85 11.93 0.01 -0.05
C PHE A 85 11.98 -0.46 -1.52
N TYR A 86 12.61 0.32 -2.40
CA TYR A 86 12.66 0.05 -3.83
C TYR A 86 13.58 -1.11 -4.17
N ASP A 87 14.72 -1.20 -3.48
CA ASP A 87 15.69 -2.29 -3.64
C ASP A 87 15.05 -3.64 -3.27
N LEU A 88 14.26 -3.69 -2.19
CA LEU A 88 13.47 -4.87 -1.83
C LEU A 88 12.36 -5.18 -2.85
N ARG A 89 11.72 -4.15 -3.43
CA ARG A 89 10.69 -4.36 -4.48
C ARG A 89 11.32 -4.95 -5.74
N ASP A 90 12.50 -4.47 -6.13
CA ASP A 90 13.22 -5.03 -7.26
C ASP A 90 13.62 -6.48 -7.00
N GLN A 91 14.10 -6.80 -5.80
CA GLN A 91 14.40 -8.18 -5.42
C GLN A 91 13.15 -9.08 -5.44
N ALA A 92 12.03 -8.59 -4.91
CA ALA A 92 10.76 -9.32 -4.95
C ALA A 92 10.27 -9.53 -6.40
N ASP A 93 10.40 -8.51 -7.27
CA ASP A 93 10.09 -8.63 -8.70
C ASP A 93 10.97 -9.71 -9.37
N ASP A 94 12.26 -9.76 -9.06
CA ASP A 94 13.20 -10.76 -9.59
C ASP A 94 12.88 -12.18 -9.08
N ASP A 95 12.54 -12.33 -7.80
CA ASP A 95 12.13 -13.60 -7.20
C ASP A 95 10.82 -14.12 -7.83
N VAL A 96 9.84 -13.22 -8.01
CA VAL A 96 8.56 -13.55 -8.68
C VAL A 96 8.79 -13.89 -10.14
N LYS A 97 9.65 -13.14 -10.84
CA LYS A 97 10.03 -13.43 -12.22
C LYS A 97 10.57 -14.86 -12.34
N ALA A 98 11.48 -15.27 -11.46
CA ALA A 98 12.03 -16.62 -11.48
C ALA A 98 10.94 -17.70 -11.33
N ILE A 99 9.98 -17.49 -10.42
CA ILE A 99 8.82 -18.39 -10.26
C ILE A 99 8.00 -18.47 -11.54
N ILE A 100 7.70 -17.34 -12.17
CA ILE A 100 6.90 -17.28 -13.40
C ILE A 100 7.64 -17.93 -14.58
N GLU A 101 8.93 -17.64 -14.77
CA GLU A 101 9.74 -18.20 -15.87
C GLU A 101 9.92 -19.72 -15.74
N GLU A 102 10.01 -20.26 -14.52
CA GLU A 102 10.01 -21.71 -14.30
C GLU A 102 8.68 -22.37 -14.70
N LEU A 103 7.56 -21.73 -14.38
CA LEU A 103 6.23 -22.20 -14.81
C LEU A 103 6.07 -22.09 -16.33
N ASP A 104 6.52 -20.99 -16.92
CA ASP A 104 6.53 -20.77 -18.36
C ASP A 104 7.37 -21.82 -19.11
N ALA A 105 8.49 -22.25 -18.54
CA ALA A 105 9.33 -23.30 -19.10
C ALA A 105 8.76 -24.72 -18.92
N THR A 106 7.75 -24.90 -18.06
CA THR A 106 7.17 -26.21 -17.75
C THR A 106 6.26 -26.69 -18.89
N LYS A 107 6.51 -27.90 -19.38
CA LYS A 107 5.71 -28.53 -20.45
C LYS A 107 4.50 -29.26 -19.87
N ASN A 108 3.40 -29.28 -20.63
CA ASN A 108 2.18 -30.03 -20.31
C ASN A 108 1.52 -29.63 -18.98
N LEU A 109 1.48 -28.32 -18.69
CA LEU A 109 0.67 -27.80 -17.57
C LEU A 109 -0.78 -28.24 -17.74
N ILE A 110 -1.42 -28.59 -16.62
CA ILE A 110 -2.80 -29.06 -16.61
C ILE A 110 -3.72 -27.87 -16.92
N ALA A 111 -4.58 -28.01 -17.92
CA ALA A 111 -5.53 -26.96 -18.29
C ALA A 111 -6.42 -26.58 -17.09
N GLY A 112 -6.53 -25.28 -16.81
CA GLY A 112 -7.30 -24.75 -15.68
C GLY A 112 -6.58 -24.78 -14.33
N SER A 113 -5.35 -25.31 -14.26
CA SER A 113 -4.53 -25.23 -13.04
C SER A 113 -3.99 -23.81 -12.83
N ASP A 114 -3.64 -23.48 -11.59
CA ASP A 114 -3.11 -22.16 -11.26
C ASP A 114 -1.74 -21.91 -11.93
N GLU A 115 -0.94 -22.96 -12.08
CA GLU A 115 0.32 -22.93 -12.84
C GLU A 115 0.09 -22.54 -14.30
N GLN A 116 -0.92 -23.14 -14.95
CA GLN A 116 -1.28 -22.79 -16.34
C GLN A 116 -1.73 -21.34 -16.43
N LYS A 117 -2.59 -20.87 -15.52
CA LYS A 117 -3.07 -19.48 -15.51
C LYS A 117 -1.94 -18.47 -15.39
N VAL A 118 -0.97 -18.74 -14.50
CA VAL A 118 0.21 -17.87 -14.33
C VAL A 118 1.05 -17.83 -15.59
N ALA A 119 1.41 -18.99 -16.14
CA ALA A 119 2.22 -19.07 -17.35
C ALA A 119 1.54 -18.40 -18.55
N ASP A 120 0.26 -18.70 -18.79
CA ASP A 120 -0.45 -18.21 -19.96
C ASP A 120 -0.78 -16.72 -19.87
N LEU A 121 -1.07 -16.18 -18.69
CA LEU A 121 -1.23 -14.73 -18.53
C LEU A 121 0.09 -14.01 -18.82
N PHE A 122 1.22 -14.52 -18.31
CA PHE A 122 2.53 -13.96 -18.61
C PHE A 122 2.85 -14.02 -20.11
N ARG A 123 2.68 -15.19 -20.76
CA ARG A 123 2.87 -15.35 -22.21
C ARG A 123 2.02 -14.36 -23.01
N SER A 124 0.74 -14.24 -22.68
CA SER A 124 -0.19 -13.34 -23.38
C SER A 124 0.25 -11.87 -23.32
N TYR A 125 0.88 -11.45 -22.22
CA TYR A 125 1.45 -10.10 -22.07
C TYR A 125 2.77 -9.92 -22.84
N MET A 126 3.60 -10.97 -22.84
CA MET A 126 4.92 -10.96 -23.45
C MET A 126 4.86 -10.96 -24.99
N ASP A 127 3.77 -11.44 -25.59
CA ASP A 127 3.57 -11.50 -27.05
C ASP A 127 3.25 -10.12 -27.68
N ILE A 128 4.30 -9.31 -27.87
CA ILE A 128 4.20 -7.99 -28.54
C ILE A 128 3.75 -8.13 -29.99
N GLU A 129 4.22 -9.16 -30.70
CA GLU A 129 3.90 -9.35 -32.12
C GLU A 129 2.39 -9.55 -32.30
N LYS A 130 1.79 -10.39 -31.46
CA LYS A 130 0.34 -10.59 -31.43
C LYS A 130 -0.38 -9.29 -31.08
N ARG A 131 0.02 -8.61 -30.01
CA ARG A 131 -0.58 -7.32 -29.59
C ARG A 131 -0.55 -6.28 -30.70
N ASN A 132 0.59 -6.13 -31.39
CA ASN A 132 0.73 -5.21 -32.52
C ASN A 132 -0.17 -5.61 -33.69
N SER A 133 -0.24 -6.91 -34.02
CA SER A 133 -1.10 -7.39 -35.12
C SER A 133 -2.60 -7.21 -34.85
N LEU A 134 -3.01 -7.29 -33.58
CA LEU A 134 -4.40 -7.09 -33.17
C LEU A 134 -4.82 -5.62 -33.12
N GLY A 135 -3.87 -4.68 -33.01
CA GLY A 135 -4.20 -3.25 -32.95
C GLY A 135 -5.09 -2.92 -31.75
N THR A 136 -6.21 -2.24 -32.01
CA THR A 136 -7.27 -1.94 -31.03
C THR A 136 -8.45 -2.91 -31.08
N GLN A 137 -8.41 -3.94 -31.94
CA GLN A 137 -9.51 -4.90 -32.09
C GLN A 137 -9.99 -5.52 -30.76
N PRO A 138 -9.11 -5.88 -29.79
CA PRO A 138 -9.57 -6.50 -28.55
C PRO A 138 -10.46 -5.61 -27.66
N ILE A 139 -10.41 -4.29 -27.81
CA ILE A 139 -11.29 -3.34 -27.11
C ILE A 139 -12.41 -2.79 -27.99
N GLN A 140 -12.51 -3.20 -29.25
CA GLN A 140 -13.59 -2.79 -30.15
C GLN A 140 -14.99 -3.07 -29.57
N PRO A 141 -15.26 -4.18 -28.86
CA PRO A 141 -16.56 -4.39 -28.22
C PRO A 141 -16.94 -3.29 -27.21
N ILE A 142 -15.96 -2.68 -26.53
CA ILE A 142 -16.19 -1.56 -25.61
C ILE A 142 -16.58 -0.32 -26.39
N PHE A 143 -15.87 -0.01 -27.48
CA PHE A 143 -16.21 1.12 -28.35
C PHE A 143 -17.58 0.95 -29.00
N ASP A 144 -17.94 -0.25 -29.42
CA ASP A 144 -19.25 -0.54 -29.98
C ASP A 144 -20.36 -0.31 -28.94
N ALA A 145 -20.13 -0.70 -27.67
CA ALA A 145 -21.05 -0.43 -26.59
C ALA A 145 -21.20 1.09 -26.33
N ILE A 146 -20.10 1.85 -26.31
CA ILE A 146 -20.12 3.31 -26.20
C ILE A 146 -20.91 3.94 -27.36
N ASN A 147 -20.65 3.50 -28.59
CA ASN A 147 -21.29 4.04 -29.79
C ASN A 147 -22.80 3.76 -29.81
N LYS A 148 -23.24 2.63 -29.26
CA LYS A 148 -24.65 2.24 -29.18
C LYS A 148 -25.47 3.02 -28.17
N LEU A 149 -24.86 3.76 -27.23
CA LEU A 149 -25.62 4.55 -26.25
C LEU A 149 -26.49 5.59 -26.96
N THR A 150 -27.79 5.59 -26.69
CA THR A 150 -28.77 6.51 -27.31
C THR A 150 -29.29 7.55 -26.34
N ASN A 151 -29.14 7.32 -25.03
CA ASN A 151 -29.66 8.18 -23.98
C ASN A 151 -28.83 8.09 -22.68
N LYS A 152 -29.21 8.89 -21.69
CA LYS A 152 -28.50 9.03 -20.42
C LYS A 152 -28.72 7.87 -19.44
N SER A 153 -29.86 7.18 -19.51
CA SER A 153 -30.10 5.98 -18.70
C SER A 153 -29.19 4.83 -19.15
N GLU A 154 -29.05 4.64 -20.47
CA GLU A 154 -28.08 3.69 -21.03
C GLU A 154 -26.63 4.03 -20.65
N LEU A 155 -26.28 5.33 -20.61
CA LEU A 155 -24.98 5.78 -20.12
C LEU A 155 -24.75 5.42 -18.64
N ALA A 156 -25.76 5.58 -17.78
CA ALA A 156 -25.67 5.19 -16.37
C ALA A 156 -25.44 3.68 -16.22
N SER A 157 -26.16 2.86 -16.99
CA SER A 157 -25.93 1.41 -17.06
C SER A 157 -24.53 1.07 -17.55
N PHE A 158 -24.03 1.75 -18.59
CA PHE A 158 -22.67 1.57 -19.10
C PHE A 158 -21.62 1.85 -18.03
N LEU A 159 -21.73 2.97 -17.31
CA LEU A 159 -20.80 3.34 -16.24
C LEU A 159 -20.73 2.25 -15.16
N GLY A 160 -21.87 1.67 -14.79
CA GLY A 160 -21.91 0.56 -13.84
C GLY A 160 -21.27 -0.72 -14.39
N GLN A 161 -21.67 -1.12 -15.59
CA GLN A 161 -21.20 -2.36 -16.21
C GLN A 161 -19.70 -2.36 -16.49
N TYR A 162 -19.13 -1.23 -16.96
CA TYR A 162 -17.75 -1.17 -17.42
C TYR A 162 -16.76 -0.79 -16.32
N GLN A 163 -17.21 -0.16 -15.23
CA GLN A 163 -16.37 0.00 -14.03
C GLN A 163 -15.95 -1.37 -13.47
N SER A 164 -16.89 -2.33 -13.41
CA SER A 164 -16.61 -3.70 -12.93
C SER A 164 -15.60 -4.49 -13.78
N VAL A 165 -15.16 -3.95 -14.93
CA VAL A 165 -14.10 -4.53 -15.78
C VAL A 165 -12.96 -3.55 -16.05
N GLY A 166 -12.77 -2.55 -15.20
CA GLY A 166 -11.58 -1.70 -15.21
C GLY A 166 -11.61 -0.49 -16.16
N VAL A 167 -12.76 -0.16 -16.75
CA VAL A 167 -12.91 1.11 -17.49
C VAL A 167 -13.13 2.25 -16.49
N GLY A 168 -12.39 3.35 -16.65
CA GLY A 168 -12.53 4.53 -15.82
C GLY A 168 -13.97 5.08 -15.79
N SER A 169 -14.47 5.35 -14.59
CA SER A 169 -15.80 5.90 -14.33
C SER A 169 -15.69 7.14 -13.42
N PRO A 170 -16.54 8.17 -13.58
CA PRO A 170 -16.61 9.31 -12.67
C PRO A 170 -17.05 8.95 -11.24
N LEU A 171 -17.74 7.82 -11.11
CA LEU A 171 -18.12 7.23 -9.83
C LEU A 171 -17.29 5.97 -9.63
N ALA A 172 -16.68 5.79 -8.46
CA ALA A 172 -16.02 4.56 -8.07
C ALA A 172 -16.86 3.84 -7.02
N LEU A 173 -17.64 2.84 -7.44
CA LEU A 173 -18.34 1.95 -6.53
C LEU A 173 -17.39 0.85 -6.03
N TYR A 174 -17.38 0.62 -4.72
CA TYR A 174 -16.61 -0.46 -4.10
C TYR A 174 -17.34 -1.00 -2.87
N ILE A 175 -16.89 -2.14 -2.36
CA ILE A 175 -17.43 -2.79 -1.17
C ILE A 175 -16.38 -2.78 -0.10
N SER A 176 -16.76 -2.41 1.12
CA SER A 176 -15.89 -2.40 2.29
C SER A 176 -16.72 -2.65 3.54
N VAL A 177 -16.06 -2.72 4.69
CA VAL A 177 -16.75 -2.87 5.98
C VAL A 177 -17.49 -1.57 6.31
N ASP A 178 -18.73 -1.64 6.79
CA ASP A 178 -19.47 -0.46 7.24
C ASP A 178 -18.75 0.13 8.44
N ALA A 179 -18.22 1.35 8.28
CA ALA A 179 -17.43 1.99 9.32
C ALA A 179 -18.20 2.23 10.63
N LYS A 180 -19.54 2.25 10.66
CA LYS A 180 -20.32 2.35 11.92
C LYS A 180 -20.98 1.04 12.35
N ASP A 181 -20.82 -0.01 11.57
CA ASP A 181 -21.23 -1.38 11.90
C ASP A 181 -20.21 -2.36 11.31
N SER A 182 -19.11 -2.55 12.01
CA SER A 182 -17.97 -3.34 11.54
C SER A 182 -18.27 -4.84 11.40
N THR A 183 -19.50 -5.26 11.69
CA THR A 183 -19.95 -6.64 11.52
C THR A 183 -20.54 -6.92 10.13
N HIS A 184 -20.75 -5.88 9.31
CA HIS A 184 -21.33 -5.98 7.98
C HIS A 184 -20.49 -5.30 6.91
N TYR A 185 -20.56 -5.82 5.69
CA TYR A 185 -20.11 -5.11 4.50
C TYR A 185 -21.15 -4.08 4.04
N ALA A 186 -20.68 -2.99 3.45
CA ALA A 186 -21.48 -1.95 2.84
C ALA A 186 -20.97 -1.61 1.44
N THR A 187 -21.87 -1.12 0.60
CA THR A 187 -21.53 -0.51 -0.69
C THR A 187 -21.15 0.96 -0.47
N HIS A 188 -20.12 1.40 -1.18
CA HIS A 188 -19.61 2.77 -1.15
C HIS A 188 -19.56 3.38 -2.54
N ILE A 189 -19.69 4.71 -2.65
CA ILE A 189 -19.36 5.47 -3.86
C ILE A 189 -18.39 6.60 -3.53
N TRP A 190 -17.26 6.60 -4.26
CA TRP A 190 -16.18 7.57 -4.15
C TRP A 190 -16.03 8.43 -5.42
N GLN A 191 -15.52 9.65 -5.27
CA GLN A 191 -15.22 10.55 -6.38
C GLN A 191 -14.15 10.01 -7.34
N SER A 192 -14.36 10.08 -8.64
CA SER A 192 -13.42 9.56 -9.64
C SER A 192 -13.52 10.36 -10.95
N GLY A 193 -12.90 9.87 -12.02
CA GLY A 193 -13.10 10.36 -13.39
C GLY A 193 -12.13 11.44 -13.85
N LEU A 194 -10.93 11.47 -13.30
CA LEU A 194 -9.85 12.36 -13.73
C LEU A 194 -8.71 11.54 -14.33
N GLY A 195 -8.11 12.01 -15.42
CA GLY A 195 -6.87 11.46 -15.96
C GLY A 195 -5.60 12.03 -15.33
N LEU A 196 -5.63 13.18 -14.67
CA LEU A 196 -4.49 13.72 -13.91
C LEU A 196 -4.56 13.35 -12.42
N PRO A 197 -3.44 13.35 -11.68
CA PRO A 197 -3.36 12.76 -10.33
C PRO A 197 -4.26 13.39 -9.26
N ASP A 198 -4.59 14.67 -9.40
CA ASP A 198 -5.36 15.40 -8.40
C ASP A 198 -6.10 16.58 -9.03
N LYS A 199 -7.16 17.07 -8.36
CA LYS A 199 -7.92 18.25 -8.82
C LYS A 199 -7.03 19.46 -9.05
N ASP A 200 -5.97 19.63 -8.26
CA ASP A 200 -5.08 20.79 -8.36
C ASP A 200 -4.32 20.81 -9.69
N TYR A 201 -4.16 19.68 -10.39
CA TYR A 201 -3.55 19.64 -11.71
C TYR A 201 -4.41 20.32 -12.78
N TYR A 202 -5.72 20.44 -12.54
CA TYR A 202 -6.65 21.08 -13.45
C TYR A 202 -6.80 22.58 -13.20
N VAL A 203 -6.58 23.04 -11.96
CA VAL A 203 -6.91 24.43 -11.55
C VAL A 203 -5.71 25.27 -11.12
N ASN A 204 -4.56 24.66 -10.82
CA ASN A 204 -3.36 25.41 -10.42
C ASN A 204 -2.70 26.06 -11.65
N GLU A 205 -2.44 27.36 -11.59
CA GLU A 205 -1.90 28.15 -12.72
C GLU A 205 -0.37 28.34 -12.69
N SER A 206 0.35 27.65 -11.80
CA SER A 206 1.82 27.65 -11.87
C SER A 206 2.31 26.97 -13.16
N GLU A 207 3.47 27.40 -13.65
CA GLU A 207 4.03 27.01 -14.96
C GLU A 207 4.05 25.49 -15.16
N ARG A 208 4.42 24.74 -14.12
CA ARG A 208 4.43 23.27 -14.13
C ARG A 208 3.06 22.68 -14.47
N TYR A 209 1.99 23.14 -13.84
CA TYR A 209 0.66 22.58 -14.04
C TYR A 209 0.07 22.99 -15.39
N VAL A 210 0.33 24.23 -15.84
CA VAL A 210 -0.02 24.67 -17.20
C VAL A 210 0.66 23.79 -18.26
N ALA A 211 1.97 23.52 -18.09
CA ALA A 211 2.72 22.63 -18.98
C ALA A 211 2.18 21.19 -18.95
N LEU A 212 1.84 20.66 -17.78
CA LEU A 212 1.24 19.32 -17.66
C LEU A 212 -0.14 19.23 -18.34
N ARG A 213 -1.00 20.25 -18.22
CA ARG A 213 -2.29 20.29 -18.95
C ARG A 213 -2.10 20.31 -20.47
N ALA A 214 -1.10 21.05 -20.96
CA ALA A 214 -0.75 21.09 -22.37
C ALA A 214 -0.23 19.73 -22.87
N GLY A 215 0.67 19.10 -22.10
CA GLY A 215 1.15 17.74 -22.37
C GLY A 215 0.02 16.71 -22.37
N TYR A 216 -0.92 16.83 -21.42
CA TYR A 216 -2.06 15.92 -21.31
C TYR A 216 -3.03 16.04 -22.48
N THR A 217 -3.32 17.26 -22.93
CA THR A 217 -4.13 17.50 -24.12
C THR A 217 -3.48 16.88 -25.37
N THR A 218 -2.16 17.04 -25.50
CA THR A 218 -1.38 16.42 -26.59
C THR A 218 -1.44 14.90 -26.52
N HIS A 219 -1.33 14.33 -25.31
CA HIS A 219 -1.42 12.91 -25.07
C HIS A 219 -2.78 12.34 -25.50
N ILE A 220 -3.88 12.97 -25.09
CA ILE A 220 -5.23 12.56 -25.51
C ILE A 220 -5.35 12.58 -27.03
N GLU A 221 -4.86 13.64 -27.68
CA GLU A 221 -4.87 13.76 -29.15
C GLU A 221 -4.10 12.61 -29.82
N ASN A 222 -2.91 12.29 -29.32
CA ASN A 222 -2.09 11.20 -29.84
C ASN A 222 -2.75 9.84 -29.65
N MET A 223 -3.32 9.56 -28.48
CA MET A 223 -4.03 8.32 -28.20
C MET A 223 -5.20 8.10 -29.18
N PHE A 224 -5.98 9.14 -29.48
CA PHE A 224 -7.06 9.06 -30.47
C PHE A 224 -6.51 8.77 -31.87
N ARG A 225 -5.44 9.48 -32.27
CA ARG A 225 -4.81 9.32 -33.58
C ARG A 225 -4.27 7.91 -33.77
N LEU A 226 -3.55 7.37 -32.76
CA LEU A 226 -2.98 6.02 -32.79
C LEU A 226 -4.06 4.94 -32.82
N ALA A 227 -5.20 5.18 -32.19
CA ALA A 227 -6.36 4.30 -32.24
C ALA A 227 -7.21 4.44 -33.52
N GLY A 228 -6.84 5.34 -34.45
CA GLY A 228 -7.53 5.54 -35.73
C GLY A 228 -8.78 6.41 -35.66
N PHE A 229 -9.02 7.11 -34.54
CA PHE A 229 -10.15 8.04 -34.42
C PHE A 229 -9.86 9.37 -35.12
N LYS A 230 -10.91 9.96 -35.71
CA LYS A 230 -10.87 11.30 -36.34
C LYS A 230 -11.13 12.39 -35.29
N ASN A 231 -10.84 13.65 -35.64
CA ASN A 231 -11.10 14.83 -34.80
C ASN A 231 -10.42 14.76 -33.41
N SER A 232 -9.24 14.13 -33.32
CA SER A 232 -8.50 13.92 -32.08
C SER A 232 -8.26 15.20 -31.26
N LYS A 233 -7.95 16.32 -31.94
CA LYS A 233 -7.77 17.62 -31.28
C LYS A 233 -9.04 18.13 -30.60
N GLN A 234 -10.20 18.00 -31.26
CA GLN A 234 -11.48 18.38 -30.68
C GLN A 234 -11.83 17.47 -29.49
N ALA A 235 -11.56 16.17 -29.63
CA ALA A 235 -11.77 15.21 -28.55
C ALA A 235 -10.95 15.59 -27.30
N ALA A 236 -9.66 15.90 -27.47
CA ALA A 236 -8.79 16.33 -26.38
C ALA A 236 -9.32 17.57 -25.65
N GLN A 237 -9.79 18.57 -26.40
CA GLN A 237 -10.41 19.77 -25.81
C GLN A 237 -11.69 19.45 -25.02
N THR A 238 -12.57 18.61 -25.58
CA THR A 238 -13.79 18.16 -24.92
C THR A 238 -13.49 17.43 -23.61
N ILE A 239 -12.53 16.50 -23.63
CA ILE A 239 -12.14 15.69 -22.47
C ILE A 239 -11.55 16.57 -21.38
N MET A 240 -10.58 17.42 -21.72
CA MET A 240 -9.96 18.33 -20.76
C MET A 240 -10.99 19.27 -20.12
N ALA A 241 -11.93 19.80 -20.90
CA ALA A 241 -12.99 20.66 -20.39
C ALA A 241 -13.95 19.89 -19.45
N LEU A 242 -14.32 18.66 -19.78
CA LEU A 242 -15.20 17.84 -18.95
C LEU A 242 -14.51 17.42 -17.64
N GLU A 243 -13.28 16.91 -17.71
CA GLU A 243 -12.50 16.55 -16.51
C GLU A 243 -12.26 17.76 -15.61
N THR A 244 -12.01 18.95 -16.17
CA THR A 244 -11.87 20.18 -15.38
C THR A 244 -13.16 20.49 -14.60
N LYS A 245 -14.33 20.32 -15.21
CA LYS A 245 -15.62 20.47 -14.50
C LYS A 245 -15.75 19.44 -13.38
N ILE A 246 -15.38 18.18 -13.62
CA ILE A 246 -15.39 17.12 -12.60
C ILE A 246 -14.45 17.49 -11.44
N ALA A 247 -13.22 17.91 -11.74
CA ALA A 247 -12.20 18.29 -10.77
C ALA A 247 -12.61 19.45 -9.85
N GLN A 248 -13.42 20.39 -10.35
CA GLN A 248 -13.94 21.49 -9.54
C GLN A 248 -14.81 21.02 -8.36
N TYR A 249 -15.50 19.89 -8.50
CA TYR A 249 -16.34 19.29 -7.45
C TYR A 249 -15.63 18.23 -6.61
N HIS A 250 -14.40 17.81 -6.98
CA HIS A 250 -13.63 16.88 -6.15
C HIS A 250 -13.27 17.52 -4.81
N TRP A 251 -13.33 16.73 -3.74
CA TRP A 251 -12.68 17.08 -2.47
C TRP A 251 -11.17 17.09 -2.64
N THR A 252 -10.50 17.96 -1.88
CA THR A 252 -9.04 17.94 -1.71
C THR A 252 -8.62 16.68 -0.97
N ARG A 253 -7.35 16.28 -1.11
CA ARG A 253 -6.78 15.13 -0.37
C ARG A 253 -6.94 15.24 1.14
N VAL A 254 -6.83 16.45 1.69
CA VAL A 254 -7.03 16.72 3.13
C VAL A 254 -8.48 16.51 3.55
N GLN A 255 -9.47 16.90 2.73
CA GLN A 255 -10.87 16.62 3.03
C GLN A 255 -11.17 15.11 2.92
N SER A 256 -10.60 14.45 1.90
CA SER A 256 -10.85 13.04 1.63
C SER A 256 -10.24 12.07 2.63
N ARG A 257 -9.33 12.49 3.53
CA ARG A 257 -8.85 11.60 4.61
C ARG A 257 -9.78 11.56 5.83
N ASP A 258 -10.65 12.56 6.01
CA ASP A 258 -11.54 12.65 7.19
C ASP A 258 -12.62 11.55 7.20
N SER A 259 -12.49 10.60 8.13
CA SER A 259 -13.37 9.43 8.23
C SER A 259 -14.80 9.76 8.59
N GLU A 260 -15.04 10.83 9.35
CA GLU A 260 -16.39 11.24 9.73
C GLU A 260 -17.10 11.90 8.56
N LYS A 261 -16.42 12.83 7.87
CA LYS A 261 -16.99 13.50 6.69
C LYS A 261 -17.30 12.53 5.56
N ARG A 262 -16.53 11.46 5.43
CA ARG A 262 -16.74 10.42 4.41
C ARG A 262 -17.84 9.43 4.72
N TYR A 263 -18.40 9.45 5.92
CA TYR A 263 -19.47 8.53 6.29
C TYR A 263 -20.84 9.19 6.12
N ASN A 264 -21.44 9.04 4.95
CA ASN A 264 -22.79 9.54 4.67
C ASN A 264 -23.65 8.38 4.13
N LYS A 265 -24.37 7.71 5.02
CA LYS A 265 -25.24 6.58 4.68
C LYS A 265 -26.59 7.09 4.19
N TYR A 266 -26.99 6.65 3.00
CA TYR A 266 -28.27 6.95 2.38
C TYR A 266 -29.03 5.66 2.12
N ALA A 267 -30.36 5.67 2.30
CA ALA A 267 -31.18 4.64 1.68
C ALA A 267 -31.08 4.78 0.15
N ILE A 268 -30.97 3.67 -0.57
CA ILE A 268 -30.86 3.69 -2.04
C ILE A 268 -32.07 4.39 -2.68
N SER A 269 -33.26 4.26 -2.07
CA SER A 269 -34.47 4.97 -2.48
C SER A 269 -34.39 6.49 -2.40
N GLN A 270 -33.41 7.04 -1.67
CA GLN A 270 -33.22 8.48 -1.46
C GLN A 270 -32.08 9.06 -2.30
N LEU A 271 -31.40 8.27 -3.15
CA LEU A 271 -30.30 8.80 -3.97
C LEU A 271 -30.73 9.91 -4.94
N ASN A 272 -32.00 9.89 -5.38
CA ASN A 272 -32.57 10.97 -6.18
C ASN A 272 -32.64 12.32 -5.42
N GLU A 273 -32.55 12.33 -4.09
CA GLU A 273 -32.45 13.56 -3.29
C GLU A 273 -31.08 14.23 -3.46
N LEU A 274 -30.01 13.46 -3.75
CA LEU A 274 -28.69 14.01 -4.10
C LEU A 274 -28.67 14.51 -5.54
N THR A 275 -29.20 13.71 -6.46
CA THR A 275 -29.40 14.10 -7.86
C THR A 275 -30.37 13.16 -8.53
N ASP A 276 -31.41 13.71 -9.16
CA ASP A 276 -32.39 13.00 -9.99
C ASP A 276 -31.97 12.93 -11.47
N ALA A 277 -30.90 13.63 -11.86
CA ALA A 277 -30.37 13.62 -13.23
C ALA A 277 -29.68 12.30 -13.64
N PHE A 278 -29.36 11.43 -12.69
CA PHE A 278 -28.62 10.19 -12.92
C PHE A 278 -29.51 8.98 -12.60
N ASP A 279 -29.56 8.00 -13.51
CA ASP A 279 -30.36 6.80 -13.32
C ASP A 279 -29.64 5.81 -12.38
N TRP A 280 -29.83 6.04 -11.07
CA TRP A 280 -29.26 5.21 -10.01
C TRP A 280 -29.69 3.74 -10.12
N SER A 281 -30.95 3.48 -10.49
CA SER A 281 -31.46 2.12 -10.60
C SER A 281 -30.73 1.35 -11.70
N ALA A 282 -30.55 1.96 -12.89
CA ALA A 282 -29.79 1.34 -13.97
C ALA A 282 -28.31 1.11 -13.59
N TYR A 283 -27.66 2.10 -12.97
CA TYR A 283 -26.28 2.00 -12.52
C TYR A 283 -26.07 0.87 -11.50
N LEU A 284 -26.88 0.85 -10.42
CA LEU A 284 -26.76 -0.14 -9.34
C LEU A 284 -27.14 -1.55 -9.81
N ALA A 285 -28.09 -1.68 -10.73
CA ALA A 285 -28.41 -2.96 -11.36
C ALA A 285 -27.23 -3.50 -12.18
N ALA A 286 -26.58 -2.64 -12.98
CA ALA A 286 -25.40 -3.01 -13.76
C ALA A 286 -24.19 -3.38 -12.89
N GLN A 287 -24.11 -2.83 -11.68
CA GLN A 287 -23.11 -3.17 -10.66
C GLN A 287 -23.45 -4.44 -9.86
N GLY A 288 -24.67 -4.97 -9.98
CA GLY A 288 -25.11 -6.14 -9.23
C GLY A 288 -25.46 -5.86 -7.77
N VAL A 289 -25.73 -4.60 -7.40
CA VAL A 289 -26.01 -4.18 -6.01
C VAL A 289 -27.37 -3.50 -5.84
N ALA A 290 -28.27 -3.63 -6.82
CA ALA A 290 -29.61 -3.01 -6.77
C ALA A 290 -30.49 -3.49 -5.60
N GLU A 291 -30.21 -4.66 -5.03
CA GLU A 291 -30.96 -5.22 -3.91
C GLU A 291 -30.50 -4.68 -2.53
N GLN A 292 -29.41 -3.91 -2.49
CA GLN A 292 -28.97 -3.29 -1.24
C GLN A 292 -30.00 -2.24 -0.78
N LYS A 293 -30.15 -2.10 0.53
CA LYS A 293 -31.06 -1.12 1.13
C LYS A 293 -30.42 0.25 1.24
N ASP A 294 -29.14 0.26 1.60
CA ASP A 294 -28.37 1.45 1.92
C ASP A 294 -27.05 1.47 1.15
N ILE A 295 -26.50 2.66 1.00
CA ILE A 295 -25.20 2.91 0.39
C ILE A 295 -24.50 4.06 1.11
N ILE A 296 -23.17 3.98 1.22
CA ILE A 296 -22.36 5.04 1.82
C ILE A 296 -21.79 5.92 0.71
N ILE A 297 -22.19 7.19 0.67
CA ILE A 297 -21.67 8.18 -0.26
C ILE A 297 -20.50 8.92 0.41
N ASN A 298 -19.29 8.75 -0.12
CA ASN A 298 -18.10 9.30 0.54
C ASN A 298 -17.97 10.82 0.38
N GLN A 299 -18.44 11.40 -0.73
CA GLN A 299 -18.41 12.83 -0.99
C GLN A 299 -19.76 13.30 -1.58
N PRO A 300 -20.78 13.62 -0.76
CA PRO A 300 -22.13 13.91 -1.23
C PRO A 300 -22.25 15.12 -2.17
N ASP A 301 -21.49 16.19 -1.89
CA ASP A 301 -21.40 17.39 -2.73
C ASP A 301 -20.73 17.13 -4.09
N PHE A 302 -19.76 16.21 -4.15
CA PHE A 302 -19.27 15.69 -5.43
C PHE A 302 -20.39 15.00 -6.21
N ILE A 303 -21.22 14.16 -5.58
CA ILE A 303 -22.34 13.49 -6.26
C ILE A 303 -23.37 14.50 -6.79
N ILE A 304 -23.70 15.53 -6.01
CA ILE A 304 -24.57 16.63 -6.44
C ILE A 304 -23.96 17.36 -7.64
N GLY A 305 -22.66 17.66 -7.60
CA GLY A 305 -21.92 18.29 -8.68
C GLY A 305 -21.86 17.44 -9.95
N PHE A 306 -21.57 16.14 -9.79
CA PHE A 306 -21.60 15.15 -10.86
C PHE A 306 -22.97 15.10 -11.53
N GLY A 307 -24.06 15.11 -10.76
CA GLY A 307 -25.43 15.16 -11.30
C GLY A 307 -25.65 16.32 -12.28
N LYS A 308 -25.19 17.52 -11.92
CA LYS A 308 -25.25 18.70 -12.80
C LYS A 308 -24.42 18.52 -14.06
N ILE A 309 -23.17 18.07 -13.92
CA ILE A 309 -22.28 17.82 -15.06
C ILE A 309 -22.87 16.76 -15.98
N PHE A 310 -23.45 15.70 -15.40
CA PHE A 310 -24.08 14.62 -16.12
C PHE A 310 -25.28 15.10 -16.93
N ALA A 311 -26.14 15.95 -16.36
CA ALA A 311 -27.27 16.56 -17.06
C ALA A 311 -26.82 17.46 -18.21
N ASP A 312 -25.88 18.39 -17.94
CA ASP A 312 -25.51 19.47 -18.86
C ASP A 312 -24.60 19.01 -20.01
N THR A 313 -23.83 17.93 -19.79
CA THR A 313 -22.87 17.43 -20.79
C THR A 313 -23.60 16.61 -21.84
N SER A 314 -23.35 16.85 -23.12
CA SER A 314 -24.02 16.10 -24.20
C SER A 314 -23.66 14.61 -24.17
N LEU A 315 -24.55 13.74 -24.68
CA LEU A 315 -24.21 12.31 -24.79
C LEU A 315 -22.98 12.07 -25.68
N ALA A 316 -22.76 12.91 -26.71
CA ALA A 316 -21.60 12.82 -27.58
C ALA A 316 -20.28 13.12 -26.84
N ASP A 317 -20.28 14.11 -25.95
CA ASP A 317 -19.11 14.44 -25.14
C ASP A 317 -18.81 13.33 -24.12
N TRP A 318 -19.84 12.73 -23.51
CA TRP A 318 -19.66 11.55 -22.66
C TRP A 318 -19.09 10.36 -23.41
N LYS A 319 -19.56 10.10 -24.63
CA LYS A 319 -18.96 9.05 -25.47
C LYS A 319 -17.49 9.32 -25.75
N THR A 320 -17.15 10.57 -26.07
CA THR A 320 -15.75 11.00 -26.30
C THR A 320 -14.88 10.77 -25.07
N TYR A 321 -15.36 11.16 -23.90
CA TYR A 321 -14.73 10.89 -22.60
C TYR A 321 -14.52 9.39 -22.37
N LEU A 322 -15.56 8.56 -22.53
CA LEU A 322 -15.47 7.12 -22.31
C LEU A 322 -14.53 6.43 -23.29
N THR A 323 -14.46 6.89 -24.55
CA THR A 323 -13.50 6.38 -25.53
C THR A 323 -12.07 6.61 -25.06
N PHE A 324 -11.75 7.81 -24.58
CA PHE A 324 -10.42 8.10 -24.03
C PHE A 324 -10.09 7.25 -22.80
N HIS A 325 -10.98 7.22 -21.80
CA HIS A 325 -10.71 6.45 -20.58
C HIS A 325 -10.62 4.96 -20.85
N SER A 326 -11.36 4.43 -21.84
CA SER A 326 -11.17 3.06 -22.29
C SER A 326 -9.79 2.84 -22.93
N LEU A 327 -9.36 3.73 -23.82
CA LEU A 327 -8.02 3.66 -24.41
C LEU A 327 -6.91 3.73 -23.35
N SER A 328 -7.03 4.66 -22.41
CA SER A 328 -6.05 4.86 -21.33
C SER A 328 -6.01 3.66 -20.38
N SER A 329 -7.16 3.12 -19.96
CA SER A 329 -7.26 1.93 -19.10
C SER A 329 -6.56 0.70 -19.69
N PHE A 330 -6.60 0.54 -21.02
CA PHE A 330 -6.03 -0.63 -21.69
C PHE A 330 -4.70 -0.38 -22.42
N ALA A 331 -4.16 0.84 -22.37
CA ALA A 331 -3.02 1.26 -23.18
C ALA A 331 -1.82 0.31 -23.10
N SER A 332 -1.47 -0.13 -21.89
CA SER A 332 -0.32 -1.02 -21.65
C SER A 332 -0.50 -2.47 -22.15
N TYR A 333 -1.70 -2.81 -22.62
CA TYR A 333 -2.05 -4.14 -23.15
C TYR A 333 -2.26 -4.14 -24.67
N LEU A 334 -2.23 -2.96 -25.30
CA LEU A 334 -2.45 -2.77 -26.74
C LEU A 334 -1.12 -2.80 -27.50
N THR A 335 -1.09 -2.12 -28.66
CA THR A 335 0.10 -1.96 -29.50
C THR A 335 1.24 -1.24 -28.79
N THR A 336 2.44 -1.44 -29.30
CA THR A 336 3.67 -0.76 -28.84
C THR A 336 3.54 0.75 -28.92
N ASP A 337 2.93 1.30 -29.98
CA ASP A 337 2.81 2.76 -30.15
C ASP A 337 1.86 3.39 -29.11
N ILE A 338 0.74 2.72 -28.82
CA ILE A 338 -0.22 3.18 -27.80
C ILE A 338 0.39 3.08 -26.40
N ASP A 339 1.08 1.97 -26.09
CA ASP A 339 1.78 1.76 -24.84
C ASP A 339 2.91 2.80 -24.63
N ASN A 340 3.66 3.13 -25.69
CA ASN A 340 4.71 4.14 -25.66
C ASN A 340 4.17 5.56 -25.49
N GLU A 341 3.08 5.93 -26.15
CA GLU A 341 2.42 7.23 -25.96
C GLU A 341 1.91 7.39 -24.52
N ASN A 342 1.31 6.33 -23.96
CA ASN A 342 0.87 6.33 -22.56
C ASN A 342 2.06 6.45 -21.59
N PHE A 343 3.17 5.79 -21.88
CA PHE A 343 4.42 5.95 -21.11
C PHE A 343 4.97 7.37 -21.21
N ASP A 344 5.01 7.96 -22.41
CA ASP A 344 5.58 9.28 -22.63
C ASP A 344 4.89 10.33 -21.76
N PHE A 345 3.57 10.31 -21.68
CA PHE A 345 2.87 11.24 -20.80
C PHE A 345 2.98 10.87 -19.31
N TYR A 346 2.44 9.72 -18.90
CA TYR A 346 2.25 9.40 -17.48
C TYR A 346 3.55 9.07 -16.74
N SER A 347 4.48 8.38 -17.41
CA SER A 347 5.74 8.00 -16.78
C SER A 347 6.81 9.06 -16.99
N LYS A 348 6.96 9.61 -18.19
CA LYS A 348 8.06 10.51 -18.51
C LYS A 348 7.75 11.99 -18.28
N GLN A 349 6.70 12.53 -18.87
CA GLN A 349 6.35 13.95 -18.69
C GLN A 349 5.91 14.24 -17.25
N LEU A 350 4.97 13.43 -16.73
CA LEU A 350 4.37 13.60 -15.41
C LEU A 350 5.30 13.17 -14.28
N SER A 351 5.93 12.00 -14.39
CA SER A 351 6.70 11.38 -13.29
C SER A 351 8.23 11.43 -13.46
N GLY A 352 8.73 11.82 -14.63
CA GLY A 352 10.16 11.98 -14.88
C GLY A 352 10.94 10.67 -15.09
N ARG A 353 10.29 9.55 -15.39
CA ARG A 353 10.95 8.31 -15.80
C ARG A 353 11.50 8.46 -17.22
N GLU A 354 12.77 8.14 -17.44
CA GLU A 354 13.42 8.36 -18.74
C GLU A 354 13.16 7.22 -19.74
N GLU A 355 13.09 5.98 -19.24
CA GLU A 355 12.92 4.75 -20.02
C GLU A 355 11.71 3.94 -19.54
N GLN A 356 11.08 3.20 -20.45
CA GLN A 356 10.00 2.29 -20.09
C GLN A 356 10.58 1.11 -19.27
N ARG A 357 9.86 0.66 -18.25
CA ARG A 357 10.23 -0.57 -17.52
C ARG A 357 10.39 -1.75 -18.50
N PRO A 358 11.41 -2.61 -18.32
CA PRO A 358 11.56 -3.82 -19.11
C PRO A 358 10.25 -4.61 -19.18
N GLN A 359 9.96 -5.18 -20.34
CA GLN A 359 8.67 -5.81 -20.59
C GLN A 359 8.36 -6.92 -19.58
N TRP A 360 9.34 -7.76 -19.24
CA TRP A 360 9.17 -8.83 -18.25
C TRP A 360 8.71 -8.30 -16.89
N LYS A 361 9.23 -7.14 -16.43
CA LYS A 361 8.87 -6.54 -15.13
C LYS A 361 7.43 -6.03 -15.14
N ARG A 362 6.99 -5.52 -16.28
CA ARG A 362 5.57 -5.17 -16.49
C ARG A 362 4.68 -6.41 -16.57
N GLY A 363 5.14 -7.49 -17.21
CA GLY A 363 4.45 -8.79 -17.22
C GLY A 363 4.30 -9.39 -15.83
N VAL A 364 5.36 -9.36 -15.01
CA VAL A 364 5.32 -9.73 -13.59
C VAL A 364 4.26 -8.91 -12.84
N SER A 365 4.23 -7.59 -13.06
CA SER A 365 3.22 -6.71 -12.45
C SER A 365 1.79 -7.12 -12.82
N VAL A 366 1.56 -7.50 -14.09
CA VAL A 366 0.25 -7.96 -14.59
C VAL A 366 -0.16 -9.26 -13.93
N VAL A 367 0.73 -10.26 -13.87
CA VAL A 367 0.40 -11.53 -13.21
C VAL A 367 0.17 -11.31 -11.71
N ASN A 368 1.03 -10.54 -11.05
CA ASN A 368 0.90 -10.25 -9.62
C ASN A 368 -0.43 -9.54 -9.28
N SER A 369 -0.93 -8.68 -10.17
CA SER A 369 -2.20 -7.95 -9.95
C SER A 369 -3.44 -8.83 -10.13
N ASN A 370 -3.33 -9.98 -10.82
CA ASN A 370 -4.48 -10.82 -11.18
C ASN A 370 -4.46 -12.21 -10.54
N LEU A 371 -3.27 -12.71 -10.18
CA LEU A 371 -2.99 -14.05 -9.65
C LEU A 371 -1.98 -13.97 -8.49
N GLY A 372 -1.91 -12.83 -7.79
CA GLY A 372 -0.86 -12.55 -6.82
C GLY A 372 -0.78 -13.54 -5.66
N GLU A 373 -1.90 -14.09 -5.21
CA GLU A 373 -1.89 -15.11 -4.15
C GLU A 373 -1.39 -16.49 -4.61
N VAL A 374 -1.59 -16.84 -5.89
CA VAL A 374 -0.98 -18.05 -6.49
C VAL A 374 0.55 -17.94 -6.41
N ILE A 375 1.08 -16.79 -6.85
CA ILE A 375 2.52 -16.49 -6.76
C ILE A 375 2.97 -16.47 -5.29
N GLY A 376 2.19 -15.80 -4.44
CA GLY A 376 2.51 -15.61 -3.02
C GLY A 376 2.71 -16.92 -2.27
N LYS A 377 1.91 -17.95 -2.58
CA LYS A 377 2.05 -19.29 -2.00
C LYS A 377 3.40 -19.93 -2.32
N VAL A 378 3.90 -19.75 -3.55
CA VAL A 378 5.22 -20.25 -3.94
C VAL A 378 6.34 -19.37 -3.37
N TYR A 379 6.16 -18.05 -3.39
CA TYR A 379 7.11 -17.07 -2.88
C TYR A 379 7.45 -17.33 -1.41
N VAL A 380 6.45 -17.49 -0.56
CA VAL A 380 6.67 -17.70 0.89
C VAL A 380 7.36 -19.02 1.19
N ASN A 381 7.11 -20.06 0.37
CA ASN A 381 7.77 -21.35 0.52
C ASN A 381 9.28 -21.29 0.19
N ARG A 382 9.69 -20.36 -0.69
CA ARG A 382 11.08 -20.19 -1.11
C ARG A 382 11.84 -19.15 -0.29
N HIS A 383 11.18 -18.06 0.07
CA HIS A 383 11.85 -16.83 0.56
C HIS A 383 11.50 -16.46 2.01
N PHE A 384 10.61 -17.20 2.68
CA PHE A 384 10.20 -16.90 4.06
C PHE A 384 10.33 -18.11 4.98
N THR A 385 10.67 -17.88 6.25
CA THR A 385 10.95 -18.96 7.21
C THR A 385 10.05 -18.89 8.46
N PRO A 386 9.67 -20.04 9.05
CA PRO A 386 8.91 -20.04 10.30
C PRO A 386 9.60 -19.32 11.46
N GLN A 387 10.94 -19.33 11.50
CA GLN A 387 11.75 -18.64 12.52
C GLN A 387 11.61 -17.12 12.40
N ALA A 388 11.55 -16.58 11.18
CA ALA A 388 11.29 -15.15 10.96
C ALA A 388 9.89 -14.77 11.47
N LYS A 389 8.87 -15.58 11.18
CA LYS A 389 7.50 -15.37 11.69
C LYS A 389 7.46 -15.35 13.22
N ALA A 390 8.12 -16.31 13.88
CA ALA A 390 8.16 -16.39 15.34
C ALA A 390 8.84 -15.17 15.99
N ARG A 391 9.99 -14.73 15.47
CA ARG A 391 10.69 -13.54 15.99
C ARG A 391 9.90 -12.25 15.72
N MET A 392 9.21 -12.16 14.58
CA MET A 392 8.31 -11.03 14.30
C MET A 392 7.13 -11.00 15.26
N SER A 393 6.53 -12.15 15.60
CA SER A 393 5.47 -12.23 16.63
C SER A 393 5.95 -11.73 18.00
N GLU A 394 7.18 -12.07 18.40
CA GLU A 394 7.76 -11.56 19.64
C GLU A 394 7.95 -10.04 19.62
N LEU A 395 8.47 -9.48 18.51
CA LEU A 395 8.60 -8.03 18.35
C LEU A 395 7.25 -7.32 18.44
N VAL A 396 6.21 -7.86 17.79
CA VAL A 396 4.84 -7.31 17.87
C VAL A 396 4.36 -7.23 19.32
N GLU A 397 4.52 -8.29 20.10
CA GLU A 397 4.06 -8.29 21.49
C GLU A 397 4.93 -7.40 22.40
N ASN A 398 6.25 -7.31 22.16
CA ASN A 398 7.12 -6.37 22.86
C ASN A 398 6.70 -4.91 22.62
N LEU A 399 6.34 -4.58 21.37
CA LEU A 399 5.80 -3.28 20.99
C LEU A 399 4.44 -3.03 21.64
N ARG A 400 3.52 -4.00 21.61
CA ARG A 400 2.19 -3.89 22.25
C ARG A 400 2.31 -3.59 23.74
N VAL A 401 3.16 -4.33 24.46
CA VAL A 401 3.40 -4.11 25.89
C VAL A 401 3.97 -2.71 26.14
N SER A 402 4.94 -2.28 25.32
CA SER A 402 5.58 -0.97 25.48
C SER A 402 4.63 0.18 25.16
N TYR A 403 3.73 0.00 24.19
CA TYR A 403 2.67 0.94 23.85
C TYR A 403 1.68 1.07 25.02
N GLY A 404 1.26 -0.06 25.60
CA GLY A 404 0.37 -0.08 26.76
C GLY A 404 0.98 0.65 27.97
N ASN A 405 2.26 0.40 28.27
CA ASN A 405 2.95 1.12 29.35
C ASN A 405 3.06 2.62 29.04
N SER A 406 3.29 3.01 27.77
CA SER A 406 3.34 4.41 27.37
C SER A 406 1.99 5.11 27.61
N ILE A 407 0.88 4.48 27.21
CA ILE A 407 -0.49 4.97 27.44
C ILE A 407 -0.75 5.23 28.93
N ASP A 408 -0.35 4.32 29.81
CA ASP A 408 -0.56 4.46 31.25
C ASP A 408 0.20 5.66 31.84
N GLU A 409 1.39 5.96 31.29
CA GLU A 409 2.26 7.07 31.69
C GLU A 409 1.83 8.44 31.11
N LEU A 410 0.87 8.52 30.18
CA LEU A 410 0.49 9.79 29.55
C LEU A 410 -0.19 10.75 30.55
N GLU A 411 0.49 11.82 30.94
CA GLU A 411 -0.03 12.79 31.92
C GLU A 411 -1.20 13.63 31.39
N TRP A 412 -1.32 13.75 30.06
CA TRP A 412 -2.27 14.63 29.39
C TRP A 412 -3.65 13.98 29.16
N MET A 413 -3.77 12.67 29.41
CA MET A 413 -4.96 11.88 29.10
C MET A 413 -5.62 11.33 30.37
N SER A 414 -6.95 11.47 30.47
CA SER A 414 -7.73 10.97 31.60
C SER A 414 -7.70 9.44 31.73
N ALA A 415 -8.04 8.94 32.93
CA ALA A 415 -8.09 7.50 33.21
C ALA A 415 -9.11 6.75 32.33
N ASP A 416 -10.24 7.39 31.98
CA ASP A 416 -11.28 6.78 31.16
C ASP A 416 -10.82 6.60 29.71
N THR A 417 -10.21 7.62 29.11
CA THR A 417 -9.66 7.53 27.75
C THR A 417 -8.47 6.58 27.69
N LYS A 418 -7.61 6.55 28.71
CA LYS A 418 -6.54 5.52 28.85
C LYS A 418 -7.11 4.12 28.84
N LYS A 419 -8.16 3.86 29.61
CA LYS A 419 -8.81 2.55 29.64
C LYS A 419 -9.36 2.16 28.26
N ALA A 420 -10.01 3.10 27.56
CA ALA A 420 -10.50 2.84 26.20
C ALA A 420 -9.36 2.54 25.21
N ALA A 421 -8.26 3.31 25.28
CA ALA A 421 -7.07 3.07 24.46
C ALA A 421 -6.43 1.70 24.73
N GLN A 422 -6.36 1.27 26.00
CA GLN A 422 -5.87 -0.06 26.36
C GLN A 422 -6.76 -1.18 25.79
N VAL A 423 -8.09 -1.03 25.87
CA VAL A 423 -9.03 -2.00 25.27
C VAL A 423 -8.82 -2.10 23.76
N LYS A 424 -8.65 -0.97 23.09
CA LYS A 424 -8.36 -0.95 21.65
C LYS A 424 -7.02 -1.61 21.32
N LEU A 425 -5.95 -1.27 22.04
CA LEU A 425 -4.62 -1.85 21.86
C LEU A 425 -4.61 -3.36 22.07
N ALA A 426 -5.33 -3.85 23.07
CA ALA A 426 -5.46 -5.28 23.35
C ALA A 426 -6.21 -6.03 22.22
N ALA A 427 -7.10 -5.35 21.51
CA ALA A 427 -7.90 -5.94 20.42
C ALA A 427 -7.16 -6.01 19.07
N PHE A 428 -5.98 -5.41 18.92
CA PHE A 428 -5.22 -5.46 17.67
C PHE A 428 -4.91 -6.89 17.23
N THR A 429 -5.28 -7.23 16.00
CA THR A 429 -4.97 -8.52 15.37
C THR A 429 -3.74 -8.41 14.46
N PRO A 430 -2.60 -9.06 14.78
CA PRO A 430 -1.44 -9.06 13.90
C PRO A 430 -1.52 -10.16 12.84
N LYS A 431 -1.20 -9.81 11.59
CA LYS A 431 -1.08 -10.72 10.44
C LYS A 431 0.35 -10.65 9.91
N ILE A 432 1.05 -11.80 9.90
CA ILE A 432 2.50 -11.83 9.67
C ILE A 432 2.87 -12.84 8.58
N GLY A 433 3.58 -12.34 7.56
CA GLY A 433 4.13 -13.09 6.44
C GLY A 433 3.11 -13.33 5.32
N TYR A 434 2.07 -14.11 5.60
CA TYR A 434 1.15 -14.63 4.59
C TYR A 434 -0.20 -15.06 5.19
N PRO A 435 -1.28 -15.13 4.38
CA PRO A 435 -2.60 -15.51 4.86
C PRO A 435 -2.69 -17.01 5.21
N ASP A 436 -3.55 -17.33 6.18
CA ASP A 436 -3.82 -18.72 6.57
C ASP A 436 -4.73 -19.45 5.56
N ARG A 437 -5.46 -18.68 4.74
CA ARG A 437 -6.32 -19.16 3.67
C ARG A 437 -6.01 -18.38 2.39
N TRP A 438 -5.87 -19.11 1.29
CA TRP A 438 -5.61 -18.54 -0.03
C TRP A 438 -6.90 -18.35 -0.83
N GLU A 439 -6.88 -17.34 -1.69
CA GLU A 439 -7.94 -17.04 -2.65
C GLU A 439 -8.15 -18.17 -3.67
N ASP A 440 -9.40 -18.41 -4.07
CA ASP A 440 -9.75 -19.46 -5.04
C ASP A 440 -9.84 -18.90 -6.47
N TYR A 441 -8.98 -19.35 -7.37
CA TYR A 441 -8.97 -18.93 -8.78
C TYR A 441 -9.62 -19.96 -9.71
N SER A 442 -10.37 -20.93 -9.20
CA SER A 442 -10.99 -22.00 -10.00
C SER A 442 -11.92 -21.48 -11.11
N GLU A 443 -12.66 -20.40 -10.86
CA GLU A 443 -13.57 -19.76 -11.84
C GLU A 443 -12.84 -18.85 -12.84
N LEU A 444 -11.54 -18.58 -12.66
CA LEU A 444 -10.78 -17.73 -13.56
C LEU A 444 -10.22 -18.53 -14.74
N ASN A 445 -10.77 -18.29 -15.93
CA ASN A 445 -10.19 -18.81 -17.17
C ASN A 445 -9.16 -17.85 -17.76
N ILE A 446 -7.95 -18.36 -18.01
CA ILE A 446 -6.88 -17.63 -18.71
C ILE A 446 -6.56 -18.33 -20.03
N ASP A 447 -6.48 -17.54 -21.10
CA ASP A 447 -6.11 -17.96 -22.45
C ASP A 447 -4.84 -17.23 -22.89
N ALA A 448 -3.80 -17.99 -23.25
CA ALA A 448 -2.51 -17.45 -23.70
C ALA A 448 -2.61 -16.52 -24.91
N ASN A 449 -3.68 -16.57 -25.69
CA ASN A 449 -3.86 -15.80 -26.92
C ASN A 449 -4.80 -14.58 -26.77
N ASP A 450 -5.30 -14.33 -25.56
CA ASP A 450 -6.33 -13.32 -25.29
C ASP A 450 -6.01 -12.47 -24.05
N LEU A 451 -4.95 -11.64 -24.16
CA LEU A 451 -4.50 -10.78 -23.06
C LEU A 451 -5.62 -9.88 -22.51
N ILE A 452 -6.32 -9.14 -23.36
CA ILE A 452 -7.34 -8.20 -22.90
C ILE A 452 -8.56 -8.94 -22.34
N GLY A 453 -9.00 -10.04 -22.96
CA GLY A 453 -10.05 -10.85 -22.37
C GLY A 453 -9.64 -11.48 -21.04
N ASN A 454 -8.36 -11.83 -20.83
CA ASN A 454 -7.86 -12.24 -19.51
C ASN A 454 -8.06 -11.13 -18.47
N ILE A 455 -7.64 -9.90 -18.77
CA ILE A 455 -7.79 -8.75 -17.86
C ILE A 455 -9.28 -8.48 -17.55
N LEU A 456 -10.15 -8.54 -18.56
CA LEU A 456 -11.59 -8.36 -18.38
C LEU A 456 -12.21 -9.48 -17.52
N ARG A 457 -11.82 -10.74 -17.74
CA ARG A 457 -12.29 -11.89 -16.93
C ARG A 457 -11.81 -11.81 -15.48
N SER A 458 -10.54 -11.47 -15.26
CA SER A 458 -9.98 -11.27 -13.92
C SER A 458 -10.69 -10.15 -13.17
N SER A 459 -10.91 -9.00 -13.81
CA SER A 459 -11.62 -7.86 -13.21
C SER A 459 -13.07 -8.22 -12.87
N ARG A 460 -13.77 -8.90 -13.78
CA ARG A 460 -15.15 -9.37 -13.58
C ARG A 460 -15.24 -10.32 -12.39
N LEU A 461 -14.32 -11.29 -12.28
CA LEU A 461 -14.31 -12.24 -11.17
C LEU A 461 -14.05 -11.53 -9.84
N SER A 462 -13.08 -10.61 -9.80
CA SER A 462 -12.80 -9.80 -8.61
C SER A 462 -14.05 -9.01 -8.18
N HIS A 463 -14.71 -8.32 -9.11
CA HIS A 463 -15.97 -7.61 -8.82
C HIS A 463 -17.06 -8.53 -8.28
N THR A 464 -17.28 -9.69 -8.90
CA THR A 464 -18.29 -10.67 -8.44
C THR A 464 -17.99 -11.15 -7.02
N LYS A 465 -16.72 -11.41 -6.69
CA LYS A 465 -16.31 -11.81 -5.34
C LYS A 465 -16.54 -10.72 -4.32
N GLU A 466 -16.24 -9.45 -4.64
CA GLU A 466 -16.55 -8.33 -3.76
C GLU A 466 -18.06 -8.21 -3.53
N VAL A 467 -18.87 -8.28 -4.59
CA VAL A 467 -20.34 -8.25 -4.47
C VAL A 467 -20.88 -9.40 -3.61
N ALA A 468 -20.30 -10.60 -3.74
CA ALA A 468 -20.69 -11.76 -2.95
C ALA A 468 -20.39 -11.63 -1.45
N LYS A 469 -19.57 -10.65 -1.03
CA LYS A 469 -19.35 -10.35 0.40
C LYS A 469 -20.59 -9.73 1.06
N LEU A 470 -21.42 -9.00 0.30
CA LEU A 470 -22.63 -8.36 0.82
C LEU A 470 -23.60 -9.39 1.40
N GLY A 471 -24.10 -9.14 2.61
CA GLY A 471 -24.96 -10.07 3.35
C GLY A 471 -24.24 -11.29 3.96
N GLY A 472 -22.94 -11.47 3.70
CA GLY A 472 -22.08 -12.46 4.34
C GLY A 472 -21.33 -11.92 5.57
N PRO A 473 -20.66 -12.80 6.33
CA PRO A 473 -19.81 -12.40 7.45
C PRO A 473 -18.51 -11.75 6.98
N ILE A 474 -17.94 -10.86 7.80
CA ILE A 474 -16.61 -10.29 7.54
C ILE A 474 -15.54 -11.37 7.43
N GLN A 475 -14.84 -11.38 6.30
CA GLN A 475 -13.76 -12.32 6.00
C GLN A 475 -12.47 -11.91 6.71
N LYS A 476 -12.36 -12.18 8.01
CA LYS A 476 -11.17 -11.79 8.81
C LYS A 476 -9.85 -12.42 8.36
N TRP A 477 -9.89 -13.48 7.54
CA TRP A 477 -8.70 -14.13 6.99
C TRP A 477 -8.13 -13.41 5.77
N GLU A 478 -8.89 -12.53 5.12
CA GLU A 478 -8.50 -11.80 3.90
C GLU A 478 -7.38 -10.79 4.16
N TRP A 479 -6.49 -10.58 3.20
CA TRP A 479 -5.40 -9.61 3.27
C TRP A 479 -5.55 -8.55 2.18
N GLY A 480 -5.20 -7.30 2.49
CA GLY A 480 -5.16 -6.20 1.51
C GLY A 480 -3.87 -6.17 0.67
N MET A 481 -2.89 -7.02 0.96
CA MET A 481 -1.60 -7.09 0.27
C MET A 481 -1.12 -8.53 0.14
N THR A 482 -0.48 -8.86 -0.98
CA THR A 482 0.12 -10.18 -1.21
C THR A 482 1.42 -10.34 -0.42
N PRO A 483 1.86 -11.57 -0.09
CA PRO A 483 3.07 -11.81 0.70
C PRO A 483 4.36 -11.21 0.12
N GLN A 484 4.47 -11.11 -1.20
CA GLN A 484 5.59 -10.54 -1.94
C GLN A 484 5.56 -9.00 -2.01
N THR A 485 4.56 -8.35 -1.43
CA THR A 485 4.45 -6.89 -1.39
C THR A 485 5.39 -6.31 -0.32
N VAL A 486 6.28 -5.40 -0.71
CA VAL A 486 7.15 -4.68 0.23
C VAL A 486 6.43 -3.43 0.75
N ASN A 487 5.63 -3.64 1.78
CA ASN A 487 4.92 -2.61 2.54
C ASN A 487 4.40 -3.19 3.88
N ALA A 488 3.66 -2.40 4.65
CA ALA A 488 2.81 -2.84 5.76
C ALA A 488 1.50 -2.02 5.75
N TYR A 489 0.50 -2.42 6.54
CA TYR A 489 -0.71 -1.62 6.71
C TYR A 489 -1.46 -1.86 8.02
N TYR A 490 -2.21 -0.84 8.45
CA TYR A 490 -3.28 -0.91 9.43
C TYR A 490 -4.65 -0.80 8.76
N ASN A 491 -5.62 -1.59 9.22
CA ASN A 491 -7.03 -1.44 8.80
C ASN A 491 -7.91 -1.08 10.01
N PRO A 492 -8.52 0.12 10.05
CA PRO A 492 -9.31 0.57 11.19
C PRO A 492 -10.60 -0.23 11.40
N THR A 493 -11.27 -0.69 10.34
CA THR A 493 -12.60 -1.31 10.45
C THR A 493 -12.57 -2.75 10.96
N VAL A 494 -11.38 -3.36 11.04
CA VAL A 494 -11.18 -4.69 11.64
C VAL A 494 -10.06 -4.70 12.68
N ASN A 495 -9.50 -3.53 13.00
CA ASN A 495 -8.44 -3.28 13.97
C ASN A 495 -7.26 -4.28 13.84
N GLU A 496 -6.69 -4.37 12.64
CA GLU A 496 -5.59 -5.30 12.33
C GLU A 496 -4.37 -4.58 11.77
N ILE A 497 -3.18 -5.16 12.01
CA ILE A 497 -1.89 -4.73 11.46
C ILE A 497 -1.26 -5.87 10.68
N VAL A 498 -0.73 -5.58 9.50
CA VAL A 498 -0.35 -6.60 8.52
C VAL A 498 1.04 -6.36 7.97
N PHE A 499 1.87 -7.39 8.01
CA PHE A 499 3.27 -7.37 7.57
C PHE A 499 3.52 -8.52 6.57
N PRO A 500 3.39 -8.29 5.26
CA PRO A 500 3.77 -9.24 4.21
C PRO A 500 5.20 -9.79 4.37
N ALA A 501 5.46 -10.99 3.87
CA ALA A 501 6.76 -11.64 3.98
C ALA A 501 7.92 -10.80 3.41
N ALA A 502 7.69 -10.07 2.31
CA ALA A 502 8.76 -9.37 1.60
C ALA A 502 9.32 -8.15 2.36
N ILE A 503 8.56 -7.51 3.27
CA ILE A 503 9.11 -6.43 4.13
C ILE A 503 9.97 -7.00 5.29
N LEU A 504 9.84 -8.29 5.61
CA LEU A 504 10.55 -8.95 6.71
C LEU A 504 11.97 -9.39 6.28
N GLN A 505 12.70 -8.45 5.71
CA GLN A 505 14.05 -8.61 5.16
C GLN A 505 14.91 -7.38 5.48
N ALA A 506 16.23 -7.51 5.36
CA ALA A 506 17.13 -6.38 5.56
C ALA A 506 16.87 -5.28 4.50
N PRO A 507 16.90 -3.99 4.87
CA PRO A 507 17.38 -3.45 6.14
C PRO A 507 16.33 -3.35 7.27
N PHE A 508 15.06 -3.70 7.02
CA PHE A 508 14.01 -3.60 8.04
C PHE A 508 14.15 -4.68 9.11
N PHE A 509 14.31 -5.93 8.69
CA PHE A 509 14.41 -7.09 9.58
C PHE A 509 15.55 -8.01 9.15
N ASN A 510 16.56 -8.12 10.00
CA ASN A 510 17.76 -8.90 9.74
C ASN A 510 17.97 -9.94 10.84
N MET A 511 17.76 -11.21 10.47
CA MET A 511 17.94 -12.35 11.38
C MET A 511 19.38 -12.49 11.92
N LYS A 512 20.37 -11.91 11.22
CA LYS A 512 21.80 -11.99 11.53
C LYS A 512 22.35 -10.72 12.21
N ALA A 513 21.50 -9.73 12.48
CA ALA A 513 21.91 -8.48 13.15
C ALA A 513 21.48 -8.42 14.61
N ASP A 514 22.19 -7.58 15.38
CA ASP A 514 21.84 -7.17 16.73
C ASP A 514 20.46 -6.51 16.78
N ASP A 515 19.72 -6.69 17.88
CA ASP A 515 18.33 -6.26 17.94
C ASP A 515 18.13 -4.75 17.84
N ALA A 516 19.14 -3.92 18.17
CA ALA A 516 19.02 -2.46 18.06
C ALA A 516 18.54 -2.02 16.66
N VAL A 517 19.12 -2.60 15.59
CA VAL A 517 18.72 -2.25 14.22
C VAL A 517 17.35 -2.82 13.84
N ASN A 518 16.98 -4.00 14.38
CA ASN A 518 15.66 -4.58 14.11
C ASN A 518 14.56 -3.77 14.79
N TYR A 519 14.77 -3.29 16.02
CA TYR A 519 13.83 -2.37 16.67
C TYR A 519 13.79 -1.01 15.95
N GLY A 520 14.94 -0.47 15.51
CA GLY A 520 14.97 0.78 14.73
C GLY A 520 14.36 0.66 13.33
N GLY A 521 14.44 -0.52 12.72
CA GLY A 521 13.84 -0.84 11.42
C GLY A 521 12.42 -1.37 11.56
N ILE A 522 12.24 -2.70 11.52
CA ILE A 522 10.91 -3.31 11.56
C ILE A 522 10.14 -3.03 12.85
N GLY A 523 10.80 -2.81 13.99
CA GLY A 523 10.15 -2.41 15.24
C GLY A 523 9.46 -1.05 15.12
N ALA A 524 10.10 -0.08 14.47
CA ALA A 524 9.51 1.22 14.18
C ALA A 524 8.34 1.09 13.18
N VAL A 525 8.43 0.19 12.20
CA VAL A 525 7.31 -0.12 11.28
C VAL A 525 6.14 -0.76 12.04
N ILE A 526 6.38 -1.71 12.96
CA ILE A 526 5.32 -2.28 13.80
C ILE A 526 4.65 -1.20 14.63
N GLY A 527 5.45 -0.36 15.29
CA GLY A 527 4.94 0.74 16.09
C GLY A 527 4.17 1.76 15.24
N HIS A 528 4.57 1.97 13.98
CA HIS A 528 3.87 2.83 13.03
C HIS A 528 2.48 2.30 12.70
N GLU A 529 2.36 1.01 12.37
CA GLU A 529 1.05 0.38 12.11
C GLU A 529 0.16 0.34 13.37
N MET A 530 0.74 0.17 14.57
CA MET A 530 -0.01 0.34 15.83
C MET A 530 -0.45 1.80 16.04
N GLY A 531 0.43 2.74 15.74
CA GLY A 531 0.20 4.18 15.80
C GLY A 531 -0.97 4.63 14.93
N HIS A 532 -1.18 4.00 13.77
CA HIS A 532 -2.34 4.28 12.93
C HIS A 532 -3.68 4.02 13.61
N GLY A 533 -3.78 3.06 14.54
CA GLY A 533 -5.01 2.90 15.33
C GLY A 533 -5.27 4.05 16.30
N PHE A 534 -4.31 4.95 16.48
CA PHE A 534 -4.37 6.07 17.41
C PHE A 534 -4.03 7.42 16.73
N ASP A 535 -3.91 7.45 15.41
CA ASP A 535 -3.68 8.69 14.66
C ASP A 535 -4.96 9.56 14.58
N ASP A 536 -4.91 10.69 13.86
CA ASP A 536 -6.02 11.64 13.79
C ASP A 536 -7.32 11.07 13.18
N GLN A 537 -7.24 9.94 12.48
CA GLN A 537 -8.39 9.23 11.90
C GLN A 537 -8.65 7.90 12.58
N GLY A 538 -7.63 7.07 12.81
CA GLY A 538 -7.78 5.78 13.46
C GLY A 538 -8.25 5.90 14.90
N SER A 539 -7.88 6.97 15.62
CA SER A 539 -8.41 7.25 16.96
C SER A 539 -9.92 7.47 17.02
N LYS A 540 -10.60 7.63 15.88
CA LYS A 540 -12.06 7.74 15.79
C LYS A 540 -12.75 6.38 15.74
N TYR A 541 -12.01 5.28 15.64
CA TYR A 541 -12.53 3.92 15.62
C TYR A 541 -12.32 3.25 16.98
N ASP A 542 -13.30 2.49 17.47
CA ASP A 542 -13.19 1.71 18.70
C ASP A 542 -12.42 0.39 18.50
N ALA A 543 -12.37 -0.44 19.54
CA ALA A 543 -11.64 -1.72 19.55
C ALA A 543 -12.22 -2.74 18.57
N GLU A 544 -13.51 -2.63 18.28
CA GLU A 544 -14.25 -3.48 17.36
C GLU A 544 -14.21 -2.95 15.91
N GLY A 545 -13.61 -1.78 15.68
CA GLY A 545 -13.50 -1.17 14.36
C GLY A 545 -14.69 -0.31 13.94
N ASN A 546 -15.50 0.16 14.89
CA ASN A 546 -16.60 1.08 14.63
C ASN A 546 -16.15 2.54 14.84
N LEU A 547 -16.46 3.39 13.87
CA LEU A 547 -16.32 4.84 13.89
C LEU A 547 -17.26 5.42 14.97
N ARG A 548 -16.70 5.58 16.16
CA ARG A 548 -17.39 5.99 17.38
C ARG A 548 -16.42 6.80 18.24
N ASN A 549 -16.89 7.95 18.72
CA ASN A 549 -16.13 8.72 19.69
C ASN A 549 -16.06 7.98 21.05
N TRP A 550 -14.86 7.63 21.47
CA TRP A 550 -14.55 7.05 22.79
C TRP A 550 -13.68 7.96 23.66
N TRP A 551 -13.43 9.19 23.22
CA TRP A 551 -12.67 10.21 23.93
C TRP A 551 -13.55 11.04 24.86
N THR A 552 -12.98 11.51 25.98
CA THR A 552 -13.55 12.68 26.66
C THR A 552 -13.29 13.94 25.83
N ALA A 553 -14.13 14.97 25.99
CA ALA A 553 -13.94 16.23 25.28
C ALA A 553 -12.61 16.93 25.60
N GLN A 554 -12.15 16.82 26.85
CA GLN A 554 -10.87 17.40 27.28
C GLN A 554 -9.69 16.70 26.60
N ASP A 555 -9.67 15.36 26.62
CA ASP A 555 -8.57 14.58 26.04
C ASP A 555 -8.51 14.77 24.51
N LEU A 556 -9.67 14.85 23.84
CA LEU A 556 -9.73 15.11 22.40
C LEU A 556 -9.21 16.51 22.05
N ALA A 557 -9.50 17.52 22.86
CA ALA A 557 -8.97 18.88 22.68
C ALA A 557 -7.44 18.90 22.84
N GLU A 558 -6.91 18.19 23.83
CA GLU A 558 -5.48 18.10 24.08
C GLU A 558 -4.74 17.31 22.97
N PHE A 559 -5.33 16.22 22.50
CA PHE A 559 -4.85 15.49 21.32
C PHE A 559 -4.84 16.39 20.08
N SER A 560 -5.88 17.19 19.87
CA SER A 560 -5.96 18.16 18.78
C SER A 560 -4.87 19.24 18.86
N ASN A 561 -4.55 19.72 20.07
CA ASN A 561 -3.47 20.69 20.27
C ASN A 561 -2.09 20.10 19.91
N ARG A 562 -1.81 18.87 20.35
CA ARG A 562 -0.54 18.17 20.10
C ARG A 562 -0.36 17.86 18.62
N THR A 563 -1.41 17.35 17.98
CA THR A 563 -1.39 17.05 16.54
C THR A 563 -1.27 18.31 15.69
N LYS A 564 -1.87 19.43 16.13
CA LYS A 564 -1.66 20.73 15.49
C LYS A 564 -0.20 21.17 15.52
N ALA A 565 0.51 21.00 16.63
CA ALA A 565 1.95 21.30 16.70
C ALA A 565 2.76 20.44 15.72
N LEU A 566 2.38 19.17 15.51
CA LEU A 566 3.01 18.31 14.51
C LEU A 566 2.73 18.77 13.07
N VAL A 567 1.50 19.24 12.79
CA VAL A 567 1.18 19.87 11.50
C VAL A 567 2.10 21.07 11.26
N GLU A 568 2.20 21.98 12.23
CA GLU A 568 3.01 23.20 12.13
C GLU A 568 4.51 22.87 11.93
N GLN A 569 5.02 21.84 12.61
CA GLN A 569 6.39 21.37 12.40
C GLN A 569 6.61 20.90 10.96
N TYR A 570 5.71 20.10 10.40
CA TYR A 570 5.90 19.54 9.06
C TYR A 570 5.59 20.54 7.95
N ASP A 571 4.71 21.52 8.16
CA ASP A 571 4.47 22.62 7.22
C ASP A 571 5.74 23.46 6.96
N ASP A 572 6.70 23.46 7.89
CA ASP A 572 7.99 24.18 7.79
C ASP A 572 9.08 23.39 7.02
N TYR A 573 8.83 22.13 6.66
CA TYR A 573 9.80 21.34 5.90
C TYR A 573 9.74 21.66 4.40
N HIS A 574 10.77 22.36 3.92
CA HIS A 574 10.98 22.67 2.51
C HIS A 574 11.57 21.48 1.75
N VAL A 575 10.75 20.86 0.89
CA VAL A 575 11.18 19.81 -0.05
C VAL A 575 11.98 20.41 -1.20
N PHE A 576 11.53 21.56 -1.68
CA PHE A 576 12.22 22.48 -2.59
C PHE A 576 11.98 23.91 -2.10
N ASP A 577 12.72 24.89 -2.62
CA ASP A 577 12.56 26.30 -2.26
C ASP A 577 11.10 26.79 -2.44
N ASP A 578 10.40 26.26 -3.44
CA ASP A 578 9.03 26.61 -3.79
C ASP A 578 7.96 25.62 -3.28
N LEU A 579 8.35 24.58 -2.54
CA LEU A 579 7.45 23.48 -2.17
C LEU A 579 7.75 22.94 -0.77
N THR A 580 6.79 23.12 0.13
CA THR A 580 6.82 22.55 1.48
C THR A 580 5.94 21.31 1.59
N VAL A 581 6.19 20.50 2.63
CA VAL A 581 5.30 19.41 3.02
C VAL A 581 3.96 19.99 3.48
N ASN A 582 2.85 19.30 3.16
CA ASN A 582 1.54 19.62 3.71
C ASN A 582 1.32 18.81 5.00
N GLY A 583 1.53 19.43 6.16
CA GLY A 583 1.42 18.82 7.47
C GLY A 583 0.03 18.25 7.76
N LYS A 584 -1.04 18.84 7.21
CA LYS A 584 -2.42 18.33 7.39
C LYS A 584 -2.70 17.08 6.57
N LEU A 585 -2.18 17.04 5.34
CA LEU A 585 -2.25 15.85 4.49
C LEU A 585 -1.45 14.70 5.12
N THR A 586 -0.27 15.03 5.66
CA THR A 586 0.68 14.04 6.17
C THR A 586 0.50 13.66 7.64
N LEU A 587 -0.44 14.28 8.34
CA LEU A 587 -0.57 14.18 9.80
C LEU A 587 -0.68 12.75 10.31
N GLY A 588 -1.51 11.89 9.70
CA GLY A 588 -1.68 10.51 10.16
C GLY A 588 -0.38 9.72 10.09
N GLU A 589 0.34 9.85 8.98
CA GLU A 589 1.64 9.21 8.76
C GLU A 589 2.71 9.75 9.70
N ASN A 590 2.72 11.07 9.94
CA ASN A 590 3.68 11.70 10.86
C ASN A 590 3.41 11.28 12.32
N ILE A 591 2.14 11.11 12.72
CA ILE A 591 1.78 10.54 14.03
C ILE A 591 2.24 9.08 14.08
N GLY A 592 1.96 8.29 13.04
CA GLY A 592 2.40 6.91 12.93
C GLY A 592 3.92 6.80 13.08
N ASP A 593 4.71 7.61 12.37
CA ASP A 593 6.16 7.61 12.45
C ASP A 593 6.69 7.96 13.84
N LEU A 594 6.22 9.09 14.41
CA LEU A 594 6.65 9.57 15.72
C LEU A 594 6.32 8.56 16.82
N SER A 595 5.11 8.02 16.80
CA SER A 595 4.66 7.00 17.75
C SER A 595 5.46 5.72 17.56
N GLY A 596 5.64 5.30 16.30
CA GLY A 596 6.32 4.07 15.96
C GLY A 596 7.75 4.03 16.44
N VAL A 597 8.54 5.06 16.13
CA VAL A 597 9.95 5.12 16.58
C VAL A 597 10.07 5.28 18.10
N THR A 598 9.16 6.02 18.74
CA THR A 598 9.17 6.22 20.19
C THR A 598 8.87 4.92 20.93
N ILE A 599 7.81 4.21 20.54
CA ILE A 599 7.43 2.95 21.17
C ILE A 599 8.44 1.84 20.84
N ALA A 600 9.00 1.81 19.62
CA ALA A 600 10.05 0.88 19.26
C ALA A 600 11.32 1.08 20.10
N TYR A 601 11.69 2.33 20.39
CA TYR A 601 12.81 2.61 21.28
C TYR A 601 12.53 2.12 22.70
N ARG A 602 11.32 2.38 23.24
CA ARG A 602 10.91 1.88 24.56
C ARG A 602 10.96 0.35 24.62
N ALA A 603 10.44 -0.32 23.60
CA ALA A 603 10.48 -1.78 23.50
C ALA A 603 11.91 -2.33 23.40
N TYR A 604 12.77 -1.66 22.64
CA TYR A 604 14.19 -1.98 22.59
C TYR A 604 14.83 -1.91 23.98
N LYS A 605 14.64 -0.81 24.71
CA LYS A 605 15.21 -0.67 26.07
C LYS A 605 14.64 -1.70 27.05
N ALA A 606 13.35 -2.00 26.95
CA ALA A 606 12.73 -3.05 27.76
C ALA A 606 13.33 -4.43 27.47
N SER A 607 13.61 -4.76 26.21
CA SER A 607 14.20 -6.04 25.80
C SER A 607 15.59 -6.30 26.41
N LEU A 608 16.32 -5.24 26.77
CA LEU A 608 17.63 -5.35 27.41
C LEU A 608 17.54 -5.83 28.87
N ASN A 609 16.36 -5.83 29.49
CA ASN A 609 16.14 -6.29 30.88
C ASN A 609 17.12 -5.64 31.88
N GLY A 610 17.34 -4.33 31.73
CA GLY A 610 18.24 -3.54 32.57
C GLY A 610 19.73 -3.71 32.28
N LYS A 611 20.11 -4.52 31.28
CA LYS A 611 21.51 -4.67 30.86
C LYS A 611 21.90 -3.57 29.87
N GLU A 612 23.19 -3.27 29.81
CA GLU A 612 23.74 -2.43 28.74
C GLU A 612 23.80 -3.23 27.44
N ALA A 613 23.42 -2.57 26.33
CA ALA A 613 23.57 -3.14 25.01
C ALA A 613 25.06 -3.21 24.63
N PRO A 614 25.51 -4.26 23.93
CA PRO A 614 26.89 -4.35 23.49
C PRO A 614 27.24 -3.19 22.56
N VAL A 615 28.47 -2.68 22.66
CA VAL A 615 29.06 -1.81 21.64
C VAL A 615 29.52 -2.69 20.49
N ILE A 616 28.97 -2.47 19.31
CA ILE A 616 29.28 -3.24 18.09
C ILE A 616 29.72 -2.23 17.05
N ASP A 617 30.85 -2.52 16.40
CA ASP A 617 31.42 -1.65 15.37
C ASP A 617 31.68 -0.21 15.88
N GLY A 618 31.98 -0.03 17.17
CA GLY A 618 32.22 1.28 17.78
C GLY A 618 30.97 2.13 18.02
N LEU A 619 29.77 1.57 17.79
CA LEU A 619 28.49 2.24 17.98
C LEU A 619 27.79 1.68 19.22
N THR A 620 27.17 2.55 20.03
CA THR A 620 26.29 2.10 21.13
C THR A 620 25.01 1.48 20.58
N GLY A 621 24.28 0.76 21.43
CA GLY A 621 22.96 0.23 21.07
C GLY A 621 21.99 1.33 20.63
N ASP A 622 21.94 2.44 21.36
CA ASP A 622 21.06 3.58 21.07
C ASP A 622 21.43 4.22 19.72
N GLN A 623 22.73 4.37 19.42
CA GLN A 623 23.18 4.87 18.11
C GLN A 623 22.77 3.93 16.97
N ARG A 624 22.93 2.61 17.14
CA ARG A 624 22.51 1.63 16.12
C ARG A 624 21.00 1.65 15.90
N PHE A 625 20.20 1.84 16.95
CA PHE A 625 18.75 1.97 16.82
C PHE A 625 18.37 3.14 15.90
N PHE A 626 18.86 4.35 16.20
CA PHE A 626 18.51 5.54 15.42
C PHE A 626 19.05 5.46 14.00
N MET A 627 20.28 4.95 13.82
CA MET A 627 20.85 4.75 12.49
C MET A 627 20.06 3.72 11.67
N GLY A 628 19.55 2.65 12.29
CA GLY A 628 18.64 1.70 11.66
C GLY A 628 17.36 2.35 11.15
N TYR A 629 16.75 3.21 11.97
CA TYR A 629 15.56 3.97 11.59
C TYR A 629 15.82 4.92 10.41
N ALA A 630 16.94 5.65 10.41
CA ALA A 630 17.28 6.50 9.27
C ALA A 630 17.63 5.70 8.00
N GLN A 631 18.21 4.50 8.13
CA GLN A 631 18.59 3.63 7.01
C GLN A 631 17.38 3.06 6.27
N ILE A 632 16.29 2.72 6.96
CA ILE A 632 15.08 2.20 6.29
C ILE A 632 14.39 3.26 5.41
N TRP A 633 14.58 4.55 5.71
CA TRP A 633 14.06 5.67 4.93
C TRP A 633 14.99 6.12 3.80
N ARG A 634 16.12 5.46 3.59
CA ARG A 634 17.03 5.79 2.49
C ARG A 634 16.30 5.72 1.15
N ALA A 635 16.20 6.86 0.47
CA ALA A 635 15.51 6.98 -0.81
C ALA A 635 16.04 8.17 -1.60
N LYS A 636 16.17 8.00 -2.91
CA LYS A 636 16.42 9.08 -3.89
C LYS A 636 15.29 9.04 -4.91
N ILE A 637 14.67 10.17 -5.20
CA ILE A 637 13.48 10.27 -6.06
C ILE A 637 13.70 11.37 -7.11
N VAL A 638 13.31 11.12 -8.36
CA VAL A 638 13.31 12.12 -9.43
C VAL A 638 12.41 13.28 -9.05
N GLU A 639 12.87 14.53 -9.27
CA GLU A 639 12.16 15.74 -8.84
C GLU A 639 10.69 15.77 -9.27
N LYS A 640 10.38 15.46 -10.54
CA LYS A 640 8.98 15.41 -11.02
C LYS A 640 8.11 14.46 -10.21
N SER A 641 8.63 13.26 -9.90
CA SER A 641 7.96 12.27 -9.06
C SER A 641 7.83 12.75 -7.62
N MET A 642 8.87 13.38 -7.04
CA MET A 642 8.81 13.96 -5.70
C MET A 642 7.75 15.05 -5.60
N ARG A 643 7.68 15.96 -6.57
CA ARG A 643 6.66 17.02 -6.59
C ARG A 643 5.24 16.46 -6.79
N ASN A 644 5.08 15.34 -7.51
CA ASN A 644 3.79 14.64 -7.54
C ASN A 644 3.44 14.07 -6.16
N ARG A 645 4.42 13.41 -5.53
CA ARG A 645 4.27 12.79 -4.22
C ARG A 645 3.85 13.80 -3.16
N VAL A 646 4.51 14.95 -3.07
CA VAL A 646 4.13 16.01 -2.10
C VAL A 646 2.70 16.53 -2.32
N ALA A 647 2.22 16.53 -3.57
CA ALA A 647 0.86 16.96 -3.87
C ALA A 647 -0.22 15.92 -3.54
N THR A 648 0.11 14.61 -3.50
CA THR A 648 -0.91 13.54 -3.50
C THR A 648 -0.75 12.47 -2.42
N ASP A 649 0.47 12.26 -1.93
CA ASP A 649 0.79 11.18 -0.99
C ASP A 649 0.59 11.65 0.45
N PRO A 650 -0.16 10.92 1.30
CA PRO A 650 -0.23 11.20 2.73
C PRO A 650 1.11 10.99 3.46
N HIS A 651 2.11 10.34 2.86
CA HIS A 651 3.40 10.21 3.52
C HIS A 651 4.29 11.42 3.27
N SER A 652 4.92 11.92 4.35
CA SER A 652 6.03 12.87 4.22
C SER A 652 7.19 12.27 3.40
N PRO A 653 7.97 13.08 2.65
CA PRO A 653 9.19 12.62 2.02
C PRO A 653 10.14 11.95 3.02
N ALA A 654 10.87 10.93 2.58
CA ALA A 654 11.57 10.01 3.46
C ALA A 654 12.61 10.68 4.39
N GLU A 655 13.26 11.75 3.92
CA GLU A 655 14.14 12.58 4.76
C GLU A 655 13.39 13.19 5.95
N PHE A 656 12.20 13.76 5.74
CA PHE A 656 11.41 14.38 6.80
C PHE A 656 10.70 13.38 7.71
N ARG A 657 10.45 12.15 7.24
CA ARG A 657 10.02 11.05 8.13
C ARG A 657 11.09 10.75 9.19
N ALA A 658 12.36 10.67 8.76
CA ALA A 658 13.49 10.46 9.65
C ALA A 658 13.76 11.68 10.55
N LEU A 659 13.89 12.87 9.97
CA LEU A 659 14.25 14.07 10.73
C LEU A 659 13.14 14.49 11.70
N GLY A 660 11.90 14.57 11.22
CA GLY A 660 10.78 15.12 12.00
C GLY A 660 10.45 14.28 13.23
N SER A 661 10.52 12.96 13.12
CA SER A 661 10.29 12.06 14.26
C SER A 661 11.43 12.14 15.27
N LEU A 662 12.69 12.08 14.81
CA LEU A 662 13.86 12.06 15.71
C LEU A 662 14.09 13.38 16.44
N SER A 663 13.79 14.52 15.81
CA SER A 663 13.88 15.84 16.45
C SER A 663 12.96 16.02 17.66
N ASN A 664 11.95 15.14 17.82
CA ASN A 664 11.04 15.13 18.96
C ASN A 664 11.46 14.18 20.10
N MET A 665 12.50 13.36 19.93
CA MET A 665 12.90 12.33 20.90
C MET A 665 14.11 12.74 21.75
N ASN A 666 13.92 12.96 23.06
CA ASN A 666 15.01 13.31 23.99
C ASN A 666 16.19 12.31 23.96
N GLU A 667 15.90 11.05 23.69
CA GLU A 667 16.86 9.97 23.63
C GLU A 667 17.80 10.09 22.42
N PHE A 668 17.32 10.66 21.32
CA PHE A 668 18.14 11.02 20.17
C PHE A 668 19.14 12.12 20.54
N TYR A 669 18.70 13.17 21.25
CA TYR A 669 19.57 14.25 21.74
C TYR A 669 20.69 13.69 22.61
N LYS A 670 20.39 12.73 23.49
CA LYS A 670 21.40 12.07 24.33
C LYS A 670 22.37 11.19 23.53
N ALA A 671 21.87 10.44 22.54
CA ALA A 671 22.68 9.50 21.75
C ALA A 671 23.68 10.19 20.81
N PHE A 672 23.36 11.41 20.37
CA PHE A 672 24.17 12.18 19.41
C PHE A 672 24.59 13.57 19.90
N ASP A 673 24.39 13.88 21.18
CA ASP A 673 24.81 15.15 21.79
C ASP A 673 24.29 16.39 21.01
N VAL A 674 22.97 16.41 20.77
CA VAL A 674 22.28 17.53 20.10
C VAL A 674 22.03 18.64 21.11
N ASN A 675 22.45 19.85 20.78
CA ASN A 675 22.42 21.02 21.66
C ASN A 675 21.73 22.22 20.99
N GLU A 676 21.42 23.26 21.78
CA GLU A 676 20.86 24.50 21.23
C GLU A 676 21.80 25.09 20.18
N GLY A 677 21.25 25.45 19.01
CA GLY A 677 21.99 25.93 17.85
C GLY A 677 22.28 24.88 16.77
N ASP A 678 22.12 23.60 17.06
CA ASP A 678 22.15 22.54 16.05
C ASP A 678 20.86 22.55 15.20
N ALA A 679 20.94 22.21 13.92
CA ALA A 679 19.80 22.37 13.01
C ALA A 679 18.62 21.42 13.33
N MET A 680 18.86 20.27 13.96
CA MET A 680 17.78 19.38 14.41
C MET A 680 17.23 19.71 15.80
N TYR A 681 17.73 20.75 16.46
CA TYR A 681 17.30 21.13 17.80
C TYR A 681 15.89 21.75 17.79
N ILE A 682 15.00 21.13 18.54
CA ILE A 682 13.72 21.70 18.97
C ILE A 682 13.80 21.88 20.49
N ALA A 683 13.41 23.06 20.98
CA ALA A 683 13.40 23.32 22.43
C ALA A 683 12.53 22.29 23.17
N PRO A 684 12.92 21.79 24.37
CA PRO A 684 12.22 20.69 25.05
C PRO A 684 10.71 20.88 25.18
N GLU A 685 10.25 22.09 25.45
CA GLU A 685 8.83 22.45 25.59
C GLU A 685 8.05 22.54 24.26
N LYS A 686 8.76 22.57 23.12
CA LYS A 686 8.17 22.57 21.77
C LYS A 686 8.20 21.19 21.10
N ARG A 687 8.91 20.22 21.68
CA ARG A 687 8.94 18.84 21.15
C ARG A 687 7.55 18.24 21.26
N VAL A 688 7.06 17.72 20.14
CA VAL A 688 5.76 17.06 20.08
C VAL A 688 5.85 15.71 20.77
N LYS A 689 4.98 15.47 21.74
CA LYS A 689 4.78 14.16 22.39
C LYS A 689 3.31 13.81 22.33
N ILE A 690 2.98 12.65 21.75
CA ILE A 690 1.59 12.18 21.61
C ILE A 690 1.42 10.89 22.42
N TRP A 691 1.89 9.75 21.91
CA TRP A 691 1.67 8.41 22.43
C TRP A 691 2.84 7.85 23.25
#